data_AF-A0A449B248-F1
#
_entry.id   AF-A0A449B248-F1
#
_cell.length_a   1.000
_cell.length_b   1.000
_cell.length_c   1.000
_cell.angle_alpha   90.00
_cell.angle_beta   90.00
_cell.angle_gamma   90.00
#
_symmetry.space_group_name_H-M   'P 1'
#
loop_
_entity.id
_entity.type
_entity.pdbx_description
1 polymer ?
#
loop_
_entity_poly.entity_id
_entity_poly.type
_entity_poly.pdbx_seq_one_letter_code
_entity_poly.pdbx_strand_id
1 'polypeptide(L)'
;MKIQRFLSSKKVRKLLILVFVGVLTSLILIFTWKINSTANLNLENKSSFSTERNLNQYPQKSDIKNPHIKPKNDDFLIPKDHNEVKNFYDKPKKYNLSESFKNDLKSILLKFQKIQSESKNLPISGDLLFLINEKITQANKVLTGDIYFNQIDPHWNLFFENYNTWKQAFLNKNEFVVSKEAKEKWNKIFNEESSNIYKLSFNNKKIELENYLKDFYIELLKEQINLYEQYPYYLQPLERLKKLLYYYQNHYEEYIDFQWGIDKYNKFSLEPKKYYSGNYQRIFINDEYIKNWLKYYQRWNWIFVKPENQIPKIEDKNIEALQINEKFKNNKIISDYIKRQINFTPDNYYELWTINPEHPEKVNYKNFKKHDFSDYFSKYENTEIQTIDEINKLNLKFNNFQTQLNNETKKIKNRNKEYEFFDNSQQKKFDYEKFWKYQNFLELKDKDIYGSVPIFKIYNNLLWDKPNLFSDGNYKSIYSELIKPVHKRKKDYDYIIDYTTSLTDEEIKQGKKPNKDTNWINPILEYKKWFNHWKEVLPKIINKNWETKTKIKAVAYYIATNSLYLSPEEKNFNYNGYGFYNPTQIFTNDPEIQCVGYSMNLAAALTILNIPVRILGGPIVIDASRATPNGYHAWNEVFVDGRWKAINLTWFDYDENSYIPKTFELKDDKDLFLERNSEHMNQFRLDLGSYETTLMYFKNPKEYEYKNLPDNI
;
A
#
# COMPACT_ATOMS: atom_id res chain seq x y z
N MET A 1 31.87 14.83 70.09
CA MET A 1 30.41 15.10 70.22
C MET A 1 29.84 16.24 69.36
N LYS A 2 30.59 17.27 68.92
CA LYS A 2 30.02 18.39 68.14
C LYS A 2 29.78 18.12 66.63
N ILE A 3 30.55 17.23 66.00
CA ILE A 3 30.42 16.91 64.56
C ILE A 3 29.20 16.00 64.27
N GLN A 4 28.91 15.05 65.17
CA GLN A 4 27.78 14.13 65.00
C GLN A 4 26.41 14.84 65.04
N ARG A 5 26.26 15.88 65.87
CA ARG A 5 25.06 16.73 65.91
C ARG A 5 24.92 17.63 64.67
N PHE A 6 26.02 18.01 64.05
CA PHE A 6 26.01 18.79 62.81
C PHE A 6 25.55 17.92 61.63
N LEU A 7 26.08 16.70 61.51
CA LEU A 7 25.71 15.72 60.48
C LEU A 7 24.30 15.12 60.64
N SER A 8 23.73 15.14 61.86
CA SER A 8 22.36 14.68 62.10
C SER A 8 21.29 15.74 61.81
N SER A 9 21.67 16.98 61.49
CA SER A 9 20.67 18.02 61.24
C SER A 9 19.95 17.80 59.91
N LYS A 10 18.63 17.98 59.92
CA LYS A 10 17.74 17.75 58.76
C LYS A 10 18.13 18.60 57.54
N LYS A 11 18.76 19.77 57.77
CA LYS A 11 19.28 20.65 56.71
C LYS A 11 20.58 20.10 56.08
N VAL A 12 21.50 19.57 56.87
CA VAL A 12 22.75 18.97 56.37
C VAL A 12 22.48 17.67 55.61
N ARG A 13 21.51 16.85 56.05
CA ARG A 13 21.07 15.66 55.28
C ARG A 13 20.46 16.02 53.92
N LYS A 14 19.61 17.06 53.84
CA LYS A 14 19.07 17.53 52.55
C LYS A 14 20.16 18.06 51.62
N LEU A 15 21.14 18.78 52.15
CA LEU A 15 22.27 19.29 51.37
C LEU A 15 23.16 18.15 50.86
N LEU A 16 23.46 17.14 51.70
CA LEU A 16 24.22 15.96 51.30
C LEU A 16 23.49 15.12 50.24
N ILE A 17 22.16 14.98 50.33
CA ILE A 17 21.36 14.30 49.30
C ILE A 17 21.42 15.06 47.97
N LEU A 18 21.30 16.39 47.98
CA LEU A 18 21.40 17.22 46.77
C LEU A 18 22.79 17.14 46.12
N VAL A 19 23.85 17.16 46.93
CA VAL A 19 25.23 16.97 46.45
C VAL A 19 25.43 15.57 45.88
N PHE A 20 24.89 14.54 46.53
CA PHE A 20 24.99 13.16 46.06
C PHE A 20 24.22 12.94 44.75
N VAL A 21 23.03 13.51 44.61
CA VAL A 21 22.24 13.48 43.37
C VAL A 21 22.98 14.21 42.23
N GLY A 22 23.60 15.37 42.50
CA GLY A 22 24.39 16.11 41.52
C GLY A 22 25.65 15.39 41.05
N VAL A 23 26.33 14.67 41.94
CA VAL A 23 27.50 13.84 41.59
C VAL A 23 27.07 12.60 40.79
N LEU A 24 25.96 11.97 41.17
CA LEU A 24 25.44 10.79 40.47
C LEU A 24 24.98 11.14 39.05
N THR A 25 24.27 12.25 38.85
CA THR A 25 23.85 12.71 37.51
C THR A 25 25.04 13.10 36.63
N SER A 26 26.08 13.71 37.21
CA SER A 26 27.32 14.04 36.49
C SER A 26 28.09 12.78 36.06
N LEU A 27 28.15 11.75 36.91
CA LEU A 27 28.78 10.47 36.58
C LEU A 27 27.99 9.68 35.51
N ILE A 28 26.65 9.70 35.57
CA ILE A 28 25.79 9.10 34.54
C ILE A 28 26.01 9.80 33.19
N LEU A 29 26.07 11.14 33.17
CA LEU A 29 26.33 11.91 31.95
C LEU A 29 27.71 11.59 31.34
N ILE A 30 28.75 11.47 32.17
CA ILE A 30 30.11 11.08 31.73
C ILE A 30 30.12 9.65 31.17
N PHE A 31 29.40 8.72 31.79
CA PHE A 31 29.29 7.33 31.31
C PHE A 31 28.53 7.24 29.99
N THR A 32 27.40 7.95 29.85
CA THR A 32 26.63 7.99 28.59
C THR A 32 27.40 8.66 27.45
N TRP A 33 28.20 9.68 27.73
CA TRP A 33 29.05 10.33 26.73
C TRP A 33 30.18 9.40 26.25
N LYS A 34 30.78 8.62 27.17
CA LYS A 34 31.85 7.67 26.85
C LYS A 34 31.36 6.45 26.07
N ILE A 35 30.13 5.98 26.32
CA ILE A 35 29.47 4.90 25.56
C ILE A 35 29.12 5.37 24.15
N ASN A 36 28.59 6.59 23.99
CA ASN A 36 28.27 7.13 22.66
C ASN A 36 29.51 7.43 21.81
N SER A 37 30.64 7.82 22.41
CA SER A 37 31.88 8.06 21.65
C SER A 37 32.55 6.77 21.18
N THR A 38 32.42 5.66 21.93
CA THR A 38 32.95 4.34 21.53
C THR A 38 32.04 3.61 20.54
N ALA A 39 30.73 3.88 20.54
CA ALA A 39 29.82 3.38 19.52
C ALA A 39 30.07 4.00 18.13
N ASN A 40 30.41 5.30 18.07
CA ASN A 40 30.70 5.98 16.80
C ASN A 40 32.06 5.60 16.18
N LEU A 41 33.07 5.26 17.00
CA LEU A 41 34.39 4.85 16.48
C LEU A 41 34.41 3.43 15.87
N ASN A 42 33.42 2.59 16.16
CA ASN A 42 33.34 1.22 15.62
C ASN A 42 32.53 1.10 14.33
N LEU A 43 31.82 2.16 13.91
CA LEU A 43 31.03 2.18 12.67
C LEU A 43 31.83 2.64 11.44
N GLU A 44 32.92 3.38 11.61
CA GLU A 44 33.74 3.87 10.47
C GLU A 44 34.70 2.83 9.86
N ASN A 45 34.88 1.64 10.48
CA ASN A 45 35.90 0.67 10.04
C ASN A 45 35.35 -0.63 9.41
N LYS A 46 34.09 -0.68 8.98
CA LYS A 46 33.52 -1.85 8.27
C LYS A 46 32.70 -1.46 7.03
N SER A 47 33.36 -0.89 6.02
CA SER A 47 32.87 -0.97 4.64
C SER A 47 34.01 -0.78 3.62
N SER A 48 34.91 -1.77 3.55
CA SER A 48 35.74 -1.97 2.37
C SER A 48 35.37 -3.30 1.71
N PHE A 49 34.43 -3.24 0.76
CA PHE A 49 34.36 -4.22 -0.31
C PHE A 49 34.24 -3.48 -1.64
N SER A 50 35.34 -3.51 -2.36
CA SER A 50 35.52 -3.05 -3.72
C SER A 50 34.71 -3.92 -4.69
N THR A 51 34.07 -3.27 -5.65
CA THR A 51 33.85 -3.88 -6.96
C THR A 51 33.96 -2.78 -7.99
N GLU A 52 35.12 -2.72 -8.65
CA GLU A 52 35.34 -1.94 -9.84
C GLU A 52 34.30 -2.33 -10.91
N ARG A 53 33.55 -1.36 -11.41
CA ARG A 53 32.89 -1.46 -12.71
C ARG A 53 33.25 -0.25 -13.54
N ASN A 54 33.93 -0.55 -14.64
CA ASN A 54 34.25 0.36 -15.73
C ASN A 54 33.00 1.11 -16.21
N LEU A 55 32.97 2.41 -15.96
CA LEU A 55 32.09 3.38 -16.62
C LEU A 55 32.92 4.07 -17.69
N ASN A 56 32.77 3.65 -18.94
CA ASN A 56 33.16 4.44 -20.10
C ASN A 56 32.18 4.14 -21.23
N GLN A 57 31.29 5.10 -21.48
CA GLN A 57 30.86 5.62 -22.79
C GLN A 57 29.45 6.21 -22.68
N TYR A 58 29.37 7.53 -22.50
CA TYR A 58 28.23 8.35 -22.91
C TYR A 58 28.61 9.07 -24.21
N PRO A 59 27.75 9.11 -25.24
CA PRO A 59 27.81 10.19 -26.21
C PRO A 59 27.07 11.42 -25.68
N GLN A 60 27.61 12.56 -26.09
CA GLN A 60 27.25 13.91 -25.71
C GLN A 60 25.83 14.31 -26.12
N LYS A 61 25.28 15.22 -25.33
CA LYS A 61 24.10 16.05 -25.60
C LYS A 61 24.07 16.56 -27.04
N SER A 62 22.94 16.38 -27.72
CA SER A 62 22.56 17.24 -28.84
C SER A 62 21.25 17.94 -28.50
N ASP A 63 21.32 19.27 -28.48
CA ASP A 63 20.18 20.17 -28.43
C ASP A 63 19.35 20.02 -29.70
N ILE A 64 18.08 19.62 -29.60
CA ILE A 64 17.11 19.80 -30.69
C ILE A 64 15.80 20.36 -30.15
N LYS A 65 15.42 21.46 -30.79
CA LYS A 65 14.29 22.34 -30.52
C LYS A 65 12.94 21.65 -30.73
N ASN A 66 11.97 22.07 -29.92
CA ASN A 66 10.53 21.96 -30.17
C ASN A 66 10.16 22.22 -31.64
N PRO A 67 9.13 21.52 -32.14
CA PRO A 67 7.93 22.29 -32.47
C PRO A 67 6.62 21.62 -32.06
N HIS A 68 5.80 22.40 -31.35
CA HIS A 68 4.35 22.25 -31.34
C HIS A 68 3.79 22.52 -32.74
N ILE A 69 3.13 21.54 -33.36
CA ILE A 69 2.12 21.79 -34.41
C ILE A 69 0.97 20.80 -34.20
N LYS A 70 -0.23 21.33 -33.94
CA LYS A 70 -1.52 20.61 -33.96
C LYS A 70 -1.79 20.10 -35.38
N PRO A 71 -2.30 18.87 -35.59
CA PRO A 71 -2.88 18.54 -36.88
C PRO A 71 -4.25 19.24 -37.01
N LYS A 72 -4.34 20.14 -37.98
CA LYS A 72 -5.61 20.53 -38.59
C LYS A 72 -6.08 19.39 -39.49
N ASN A 73 -7.40 19.21 -39.56
CA ASN A 73 -8.07 18.43 -40.59
C ASN A 73 -7.55 18.85 -41.97
N ASP A 74 -6.93 17.94 -42.70
CA ASP A 74 -6.69 18.10 -44.14
C ASP A 74 -7.25 16.86 -44.86
N ASP A 75 -8.01 17.18 -45.90
CA ASP A 75 -8.86 16.29 -46.67
C ASP A 75 -8.13 15.13 -47.35
N PHE A 76 -8.85 14.03 -47.45
CA PHE A 76 -8.55 12.87 -48.29
C PHE A 76 -8.33 13.29 -49.74
N LEU A 77 -7.08 13.32 -50.19
CA LEU A 77 -6.74 13.29 -51.60
C LEU A 77 -5.64 12.25 -51.85
N ILE A 78 -6.03 11.18 -52.54
CA ILE A 78 -5.15 10.28 -53.26
C ILE A 78 -4.17 11.13 -54.08
N PRO A 79 -2.84 10.91 -54.01
CA PRO A 79 -1.90 11.66 -54.83
C PRO A 79 -2.19 11.39 -56.32
N LYS A 80 -2.69 12.41 -57.02
CA LYS A 80 -2.65 12.47 -58.48
C LYS A 80 -1.26 12.94 -58.91
N ASP A 81 -0.25 12.09 -58.74
CA ASP A 81 1.03 12.32 -59.40
C ASP A 81 1.02 11.60 -60.75
N HIS A 82 0.45 12.28 -61.75
CA HIS A 82 0.86 12.09 -63.14
C HIS A 82 2.17 12.86 -63.33
N ASN A 83 3.29 12.25 -62.98
CA ASN A 83 4.58 12.72 -63.46
C ASN A 83 4.80 12.20 -64.88
N GLU A 84 4.92 13.15 -65.80
CA GLU A 84 5.38 13.00 -67.17
C GLU A 84 6.69 12.21 -67.21
N VAL A 85 6.60 10.94 -67.61
CA VAL A 85 7.75 10.24 -68.16
C VAL A 85 7.99 10.81 -69.55
N LYS A 86 9.15 11.46 -69.73
CA LYS A 86 9.67 11.89 -71.03
C LYS A 86 9.50 10.78 -72.06
N ASN A 87 8.76 11.10 -73.12
CA ASN A 87 8.60 10.31 -74.32
C ASN A 87 9.94 9.89 -74.91
N PHE A 88 10.27 8.61 -74.77
CA PHE A 88 11.13 7.86 -75.67
C PHE A 88 10.53 6.46 -75.74
N TYR A 89 9.62 6.20 -76.69
CA TYR A 89 9.46 4.91 -77.37
C TYR A 89 8.47 5.07 -78.53
N ASP A 90 8.86 4.53 -79.69
CA ASP A 90 8.02 4.33 -80.86
C ASP A 90 6.71 3.59 -80.56
N LYS A 91 5.71 3.77 -81.44
CA LYS A 91 4.40 3.09 -81.48
C LYS A 91 4.35 1.76 -80.70
N PRO A 92 3.36 1.54 -79.80
CA PRO A 92 3.29 0.33 -78.99
C PRO A 92 3.12 -0.89 -79.91
N LYS A 93 4.19 -1.64 -80.10
CA LYS A 93 4.10 -3.00 -80.63
C LYS A 93 3.34 -3.82 -79.58
N LYS A 94 2.19 -4.36 -79.95
CA LYS A 94 1.48 -5.36 -79.14
C LYS A 94 2.39 -6.57 -78.94
N TYR A 95 3.16 -6.58 -77.85
CA TYR A 95 3.90 -7.76 -77.43
C TYR A 95 2.93 -8.66 -76.66
N ASN A 96 2.76 -9.89 -77.14
CA ASN A 96 2.15 -10.95 -76.36
C ASN A 96 3.02 -11.22 -75.14
N LEU A 97 2.41 -11.27 -73.96
CA LEU A 97 3.10 -11.59 -72.70
C LEU A 97 3.81 -12.93 -72.82
N SER A 98 5.08 -12.97 -72.39
CA SER A 98 5.81 -14.22 -72.22
C SER A 98 5.08 -15.12 -71.22
N GLU A 99 5.30 -16.44 -71.31
CA GLU A 99 4.67 -17.39 -70.39
C GLU A 99 5.09 -17.13 -68.93
N SER A 100 6.33 -16.67 -68.71
CA SER A 100 6.81 -16.23 -67.39
C SER A 100 5.97 -15.08 -66.84
N PHE A 101 5.73 -14.03 -67.63
CA PHE A 101 4.95 -12.88 -67.19
C PHE A 101 3.47 -13.20 -66.95
N LYS A 102 2.89 -14.13 -67.73
CA LYS A 102 1.55 -14.65 -67.45
C LYS A 102 1.49 -15.39 -66.12
N ASN A 103 2.53 -16.18 -65.81
CA ASN A 103 2.62 -16.92 -64.55
C ASN A 103 2.78 -15.97 -63.35
N ASP A 104 3.59 -14.91 -63.48
CA ASP A 104 3.76 -13.88 -62.46
C ASP A 104 2.45 -13.12 -62.19
N LEU A 105 1.75 -12.70 -63.25
CA LEU A 105 0.44 -12.04 -63.15
C LEU A 105 -0.59 -12.97 -62.49
N LYS A 106 -0.62 -14.24 -62.88
CA LYS A 106 -1.51 -15.26 -62.30
C LYS A 106 -1.21 -15.46 -60.81
N SER A 107 0.07 -15.47 -60.42
CA SER A 107 0.49 -15.56 -59.01
C SER A 107 -0.01 -14.36 -58.19
N ILE A 108 0.17 -13.14 -58.70
CA ILE A 108 -0.32 -11.91 -58.06
C ILE A 108 -1.84 -11.90 -57.96
N LEU A 109 -2.54 -12.27 -59.04
CA LEU A 109 -4.01 -12.37 -59.07
C LEU A 109 -4.53 -13.36 -58.01
N LEU A 110 -3.92 -14.54 -57.90
CA LEU A 110 -4.28 -15.53 -56.89
C LEU A 110 -4.10 -14.99 -55.47
N LYS A 111 -3.03 -14.22 -55.20
CA LYS A 111 -2.82 -13.58 -53.90
C LYS A 111 -3.91 -12.53 -53.60
N PHE A 112 -4.29 -11.69 -54.56
CA PHE A 112 -5.37 -10.72 -54.35
C PHE A 112 -6.74 -11.40 -54.16
N GLN A 113 -7.06 -12.42 -54.96
CA GLN A 113 -8.29 -13.20 -54.82
C GLN A 113 -8.35 -13.91 -53.45
N LYS A 114 -7.20 -14.39 -52.96
CA LYS A 114 -7.09 -14.94 -51.61
C LYS A 114 -7.46 -13.88 -50.56
N ILE A 115 -6.88 -12.68 -50.62
CA ILE A 115 -7.21 -11.59 -49.68
C ILE A 115 -8.71 -11.24 -49.74
N GLN A 116 -9.28 -11.14 -50.94
CA GLN A 116 -10.72 -10.87 -51.13
C GLN A 116 -11.60 -11.96 -50.50
N SER A 117 -11.19 -13.23 -50.58
CA SER A 117 -11.92 -14.31 -49.92
C SER A 117 -11.82 -14.24 -48.39
N GLU A 118 -10.65 -13.86 -47.87
CA GLU A 118 -10.36 -13.75 -46.44
C GLU A 118 -11.03 -12.53 -45.81
N SER A 119 -11.31 -11.47 -46.58
CA SER A 119 -11.97 -10.25 -46.11
C SER A 119 -13.36 -10.47 -45.50
N LYS A 120 -13.99 -11.63 -45.78
CA LYS A 120 -15.29 -12.00 -45.19
C LYS A 120 -15.20 -12.24 -43.68
N ASN A 121 -14.03 -12.63 -43.19
CA ASN A 121 -13.81 -13.02 -41.79
C ASN A 121 -12.77 -12.13 -41.09
N LEU A 122 -12.23 -11.13 -41.80
CA LEU A 122 -11.21 -10.22 -41.31
C LEU A 122 -11.72 -8.79 -41.37
N PRO A 123 -11.35 -7.92 -40.43
CA PRO A 123 -11.85 -6.55 -40.38
C PRO A 123 -11.12 -5.67 -41.41
N ILE A 124 -11.25 -5.94 -42.71
CA ILE A 124 -10.59 -5.16 -43.76
C ILE A 124 -11.37 -3.85 -44.01
N SER A 125 -10.67 -2.72 -44.12
CA SER A 125 -11.25 -1.43 -44.44
C SER A 125 -11.88 -1.42 -45.83
N GLY A 126 -12.91 -0.59 -46.02
CA GLY A 126 -13.55 -0.41 -47.32
C GLY A 126 -12.56 0.01 -48.41
N ASP A 127 -11.62 0.89 -48.08
CA ASP A 127 -10.61 1.41 -49.00
C ASP A 127 -9.64 0.32 -49.48
N LEU A 128 -9.14 -0.50 -48.55
CA LEU A 128 -8.26 -1.62 -48.91
C LEU A 128 -9.01 -2.65 -49.76
N LEU A 129 -10.26 -2.97 -49.40
CA LEU A 129 -11.08 -3.90 -50.17
C LEU A 129 -11.37 -3.37 -51.58
N PHE A 130 -11.64 -2.07 -51.72
CA PHE A 130 -11.81 -1.41 -53.01
C PHE A 130 -10.55 -1.54 -53.88
N LEU A 131 -9.38 -1.22 -53.33
CA LEU A 131 -8.10 -1.37 -54.02
C LEU A 131 -7.87 -2.81 -54.51
N ILE A 132 -8.13 -3.81 -53.66
CA ILE A 132 -7.98 -5.22 -54.02
C ILE A 132 -8.89 -5.58 -55.20
N ASN A 133 -10.16 -5.18 -55.15
CA ASN A 133 -11.13 -5.44 -56.22
C ASN A 133 -10.74 -4.75 -57.53
N GLU A 134 -10.23 -3.52 -57.45
CA GLU A 134 -9.72 -2.77 -58.59
C GLU A 134 -8.54 -3.51 -59.24
N LYS A 135 -7.58 -3.98 -58.43
CA LYS A 135 -6.40 -4.72 -58.93
C LYS A 135 -6.74 -6.08 -59.52
N ILE A 136 -7.71 -6.81 -58.95
CA ILE A 136 -8.25 -8.04 -59.56
C ILE A 136 -8.85 -7.73 -60.94
N THR A 137 -9.65 -6.65 -61.03
CA THR A 137 -10.29 -6.24 -62.28
C THR A 137 -9.27 -5.81 -63.33
N GLN A 138 -8.23 -5.07 -62.93
CA GLN A 138 -7.14 -4.64 -63.81
C GLN A 138 -6.32 -5.83 -64.30
N ALA A 139 -5.93 -6.75 -63.41
CA ALA A 139 -5.17 -7.95 -63.77
C ALA A 139 -5.92 -8.86 -64.77
N ASN A 140 -7.24 -8.98 -64.62
CA ASN A 140 -8.08 -9.75 -65.56
C ASN A 140 -8.22 -9.10 -66.95
N LYS A 141 -7.95 -7.79 -67.07
CA LYS A 141 -8.06 -7.01 -68.31
C LYS A 141 -6.73 -6.81 -69.03
N VAL A 142 -5.62 -7.41 -68.55
CA VAL A 142 -4.30 -7.26 -69.16
C VAL A 142 -4.26 -8.01 -70.50
N LEU A 143 -4.14 -7.26 -71.60
CA LEU A 143 -4.11 -7.79 -72.97
C LEU A 143 -2.73 -7.64 -73.65
N THR A 144 -1.80 -6.87 -73.07
CA THR A 144 -0.48 -6.55 -73.66
C THR A 144 0.61 -6.40 -72.60
N GLY A 145 1.88 -6.54 -73.01
CA GLY A 145 3.06 -6.33 -72.14
C GLY A 145 3.15 -4.93 -71.51
N ASP A 146 2.79 -3.87 -72.24
CA ASP A 146 2.85 -2.50 -71.72
C ASP A 146 1.85 -2.26 -70.58
N ILE A 147 0.66 -2.88 -70.66
CA ILE A 147 -0.35 -2.84 -69.60
C ILE A 147 0.13 -3.64 -68.39
N TYR A 148 0.85 -4.75 -68.60
CA TYR A 148 1.41 -5.58 -67.53
C TYR A 148 2.46 -4.84 -66.69
N PHE A 149 3.39 -4.12 -67.32
CA PHE A 149 4.43 -3.38 -66.58
C PHE A 149 3.86 -2.20 -65.77
N ASN A 150 2.73 -1.63 -66.18
CA ASN A 150 1.98 -0.65 -65.38
C ASN A 150 1.24 -1.26 -64.18
N GLN A 151 1.13 -2.60 -64.12
CA GLN A 151 0.36 -3.33 -63.10
C GLN A 151 1.25 -4.11 -62.13
N ILE A 152 2.48 -4.44 -62.52
CA ILE A 152 3.49 -4.97 -61.61
C ILE A 152 4.16 -3.79 -60.90
N ASP A 153 3.55 -3.43 -59.78
CA ASP A 153 4.17 -2.57 -58.79
C ASP A 153 5.26 -3.40 -58.05
N PRO A 154 6.53 -2.95 -58.02
CA PRO A 154 7.57 -3.63 -57.25
C PRO A 154 7.22 -3.72 -55.75
N HIS A 155 6.32 -2.88 -55.25
CA HIS A 155 5.87 -2.86 -53.86
C HIS A 155 4.86 -3.97 -53.54
N TRP A 156 4.39 -4.77 -54.52
CA TRP A 156 3.40 -5.82 -54.26
C TRP A 156 3.90 -6.93 -53.33
N ASN A 157 5.18 -7.30 -53.42
CA ASN A 157 5.73 -8.31 -52.52
C ASN A 157 5.68 -7.82 -51.07
N LEU A 158 6.10 -6.57 -50.83
CA LEU A 158 6.02 -5.94 -49.52
C LEU A 158 4.56 -5.75 -49.07
N PHE A 159 3.64 -5.43 -49.98
CA PHE A 159 2.21 -5.38 -49.67
C PHE A 159 1.67 -6.72 -49.16
N PHE A 160 1.98 -7.82 -49.83
CA PHE A 160 1.56 -9.14 -49.38
C PHE A 160 2.22 -9.56 -48.07
N GLU A 161 3.49 -9.20 -47.86
CA GLU A 161 4.17 -9.38 -46.57
C GLU A 161 3.46 -8.60 -45.46
N ASN A 162 3.23 -7.30 -45.66
CA ASN A 162 2.55 -6.43 -44.71
C ASN A 162 1.12 -6.93 -44.41
N TYR A 163 0.35 -7.32 -45.43
CA TYR A 163 -0.97 -7.92 -45.23
C TYR A 163 -0.91 -9.18 -44.37
N ASN A 164 0.03 -10.09 -44.65
CA ASN A 164 0.18 -11.32 -43.85
C ASN A 164 0.58 -11.01 -42.42
N THR A 165 1.49 -10.06 -42.20
CA THR A 165 1.90 -9.58 -40.87
C THR A 165 0.70 -9.03 -40.09
N TRP A 166 -0.07 -8.13 -40.69
CA TRP A 166 -1.31 -7.58 -40.11
C TRP A 166 -2.33 -8.69 -39.77
N LYS A 167 -2.54 -9.63 -40.70
CA LYS A 167 -3.46 -10.75 -40.52
C LYS A 167 -3.02 -11.65 -39.36
N GLN A 168 -1.73 -12.00 -39.30
CA GLN A 168 -1.21 -12.83 -38.21
C GLN A 168 -1.36 -12.13 -36.86
N ALA A 169 -1.13 -10.82 -36.80
CA ALA A 169 -1.34 -10.03 -35.60
C ALA A 169 -2.82 -10.05 -35.16
N PHE A 170 -3.76 -9.89 -36.09
CA PHE A 170 -5.19 -9.95 -35.79
C PHE A 170 -5.63 -11.33 -35.25
N LEU A 171 -5.12 -12.40 -35.88
CA LEU A 171 -5.46 -13.79 -35.56
C LEU A 171 -4.80 -14.26 -34.27
N ASN A 172 -3.63 -13.73 -33.92
CA ASN A 172 -2.98 -13.95 -32.64
C ASN A 172 -3.71 -13.15 -31.54
N LYS A 173 -4.93 -13.58 -31.24
CA LYS A 173 -5.85 -12.86 -30.35
C LYS A 173 -5.21 -12.61 -29.00
N ASN A 174 -5.18 -11.34 -28.63
CA ASN A 174 -4.86 -10.92 -27.29
C ASN A 174 -5.88 -11.50 -26.29
N GLU A 175 -5.42 -11.95 -25.14
CA GLU A 175 -6.26 -12.58 -24.12
C GLU A 175 -7.33 -11.65 -23.53
N PHE A 176 -7.21 -10.32 -23.72
CA PHE A 176 -8.24 -9.37 -23.34
C PHE A 176 -9.43 -9.31 -24.33
N VAL A 177 -9.33 -9.95 -25.49
CA VAL A 177 -10.38 -9.94 -26.54
C VAL A 177 -11.44 -11.02 -26.25
N VAL A 178 -12.04 -10.93 -25.06
CA VAL A 178 -13.01 -11.94 -24.57
C VAL A 178 -14.45 -11.45 -24.74
N SER A 179 -14.74 -10.23 -24.28
CA SER A 179 -16.09 -9.65 -24.33
C SER A 179 -16.49 -9.23 -25.75
N LYS A 180 -17.79 -8.97 -25.94
CA LYS A 180 -18.30 -8.44 -27.21
C LYS A 180 -17.70 -7.05 -27.49
N GLU A 181 -17.66 -6.15 -26.50
CA GLU A 181 -17.09 -4.81 -26.70
C GLU A 181 -15.58 -4.90 -27.02
N ALA A 182 -14.83 -5.76 -26.33
CA ALA A 182 -13.40 -5.93 -26.59
C ALA A 182 -13.14 -6.46 -28.02
N LYS A 183 -13.98 -7.38 -28.52
CA LYS A 183 -13.92 -7.87 -29.90
C LYS A 183 -14.24 -6.77 -30.91
N GLU A 184 -15.24 -5.94 -30.64
CA GLU A 184 -15.59 -4.81 -31.51
C GLU A 184 -14.45 -3.78 -31.57
N LYS A 185 -13.82 -3.47 -30.43
CA LYS A 185 -12.64 -2.59 -30.37
C LYS A 185 -11.45 -3.17 -31.11
N TRP A 186 -11.14 -4.45 -30.89
CA TRP A 186 -10.07 -5.16 -31.61
C TRP A 186 -10.31 -5.11 -33.13
N ASN A 187 -11.53 -5.40 -33.57
CA ASN A 187 -11.90 -5.30 -34.98
C ASN A 187 -11.76 -3.87 -35.51
N LYS A 188 -12.17 -2.86 -34.75
CA LYS A 188 -12.09 -1.45 -35.16
C LYS A 188 -10.64 -1.01 -35.38
N ILE A 189 -9.74 -1.28 -34.44
CA ILE A 189 -8.31 -0.92 -34.54
C ILE A 189 -7.70 -1.58 -35.79
N PHE A 190 -7.93 -2.88 -35.97
CA PHE A 190 -7.40 -3.59 -37.13
C PHE A 190 -8.04 -3.15 -38.45
N ASN A 191 -9.29 -2.68 -38.42
CA ASN A 191 -9.95 -2.07 -39.57
C ASN A 191 -9.30 -0.77 -39.98
N GLU A 192 -9.14 0.17 -39.05
CA GLU A 192 -8.52 1.46 -39.28
C GLU A 192 -7.10 1.28 -39.82
N GLU A 193 -6.29 0.42 -39.19
CA GLU A 193 -4.93 0.18 -39.64
C GLU A 193 -4.80 -0.59 -40.95
N SER A 194 -5.80 -1.41 -41.31
CA SER A 194 -5.77 -2.09 -42.61
C SER A 194 -5.76 -1.12 -43.79
N SER A 195 -6.30 0.10 -43.62
CA SER A 195 -6.24 1.16 -44.64
C SER A 195 -4.81 1.62 -44.95
N ASN A 196 -3.87 1.49 -44.00
CA ASN A 196 -2.50 1.96 -44.13
C ASN A 196 -1.57 0.96 -44.84
N ILE A 197 -1.97 -0.31 -45.00
CA ILE A 197 -1.13 -1.41 -45.51
C ILE A 197 -0.53 -1.03 -46.88
N TYR A 198 -1.36 -0.55 -47.81
CA TYR A 198 -0.89 -0.15 -49.14
C TYR A 198 0.07 1.04 -49.09
N LYS A 199 -0.28 2.08 -48.33
CA LYS A 199 0.53 3.30 -48.20
C LYS A 199 1.91 3.01 -47.61
N LEU A 200 2.01 2.14 -46.61
CA LEU A 200 3.29 1.72 -46.03
C LEU A 200 4.13 0.96 -47.05
N SER A 201 3.51 0.03 -47.75
CA SER A 201 4.19 -0.80 -48.76
C SER A 201 4.72 0.02 -49.92
N PHE A 202 3.94 0.97 -50.42
CA PHE A 202 4.35 1.91 -51.47
C PHE A 202 5.53 2.79 -51.03
N ASN A 203 5.57 3.18 -49.76
CA ASN A 203 6.70 3.91 -49.18
C ASN A 203 7.88 3.00 -48.77
N ASN A 204 7.91 1.74 -49.20
CA ASN A 204 8.92 0.74 -48.83
C ASN A 204 9.09 0.54 -47.31
N LYS A 205 8.00 0.68 -46.54
CA LYS A 205 7.98 0.46 -45.08
C LYS A 205 7.28 -0.85 -44.72
N LYS A 206 7.87 -1.57 -43.77
CA LYS A 206 7.23 -2.73 -43.13
C LYS A 206 6.26 -2.27 -42.07
N ILE A 207 5.21 -3.06 -41.86
CA ILE A 207 4.31 -2.89 -40.73
C ILE A 207 5.04 -3.27 -39.43
N GLU A 208 4.94 -2.38 -38.44
CA GLU A 208 5.45 -2.60 -37.09
C GLU A 208 4.33 -3.20 -36.22
N LEU A 209 4.50 -4.47 -35.83
CA LEU A 209 3.53 -5.22 -35.04
C LEU A 209 3.27 -4.61 -33.66
N GLU A 210 4.28 -3.97 -33.09
CA GLU A 210 4.26 -3.34 -31.75
C GLU A 210 3.18 -2.24 -31.66
N ASN A 211 2.92 -1.52 -32.76
CA ASN A 211 1.95 -0.41 -32.75
C ASN A 211 0.50 -0.88 -32.54
N TYR A 212 0.12 -2.07 -33.05
CA TYR A 212 -1.25 -2.59 -32.92
C TYR A 212 -1.61 -2.99 -31.50
N LEU A 213 -0.68 -3.67 -30.82
CA LEU A 213 -0.85 -4.07 -29.42
C LEU A 213 -0.83 -2.84 -28.52
N LYS A 214 0.04 -1.89 -28.84
CA LYS A 214 0.14 -0.61 -28.14
C LYS A 214 -1.16 0.17 -28.16
N ASP A 215 -1.77 0.37 -29.34
CA ASP A 215 -3.04 1.10 -29.45
C ASP A 215 -4.18 0.39 -28.70
N PHE A 216 -4.24 -0.94 -28.76
CA PHE A 216 -5.23 -1.70 -28.03
C PHE A 216 -5.07 -1.57 -26.50
N TYR A 217 -3.85 -1.69 -25.98
CA TYR A 217 -3.60 -1.48 -24.55
C TYR A 217 -3.84 -0.04 -24.10
N ILE A 218 -3.54 0.95 -24.94
CA ILE A 218 -3.86 2.36 -24.68
C ILE A 218 -5.37 2.54 -24.48
N GLU A 219 -6.20 1.95 -25.34
CA GLU A 219 -7.66 2.03 -25.21
C GLU A 219 -8.17 1.31 -23.95
N LEU A 220 -7.58 0.16 -23.60
CA LEU A 220 -7.91 -0.54 -22.35
C LEU A 220 -7.50 0.27 -21.11
N LEU A 221 -6.34 0.93 -21.13
CA LEU A 221 -5.90 1.82 -20.05
C LEU A 221 -6.86 3.00 -19.89
N LYS A 222 -7.27 3.64 -20.99
CA LYS A 222 -8.25 4.74 -20.96
C LYS A 222 -9.60 4.29 -20.39
N GLU A 223 -10.08 3.10 -20.76
CA GLU A 223 -11.32 2.55 -20.22
C GLU A 223 -11.21 2.32 -18.70
N GLN A 224 -10.09 1.74 -18.25
CA GLN A 224 -9.88 1.52 -16.83
C GLN A 224 -9.75 2.85 -16.07
N ILE A 225 -9.07 3.86 -16.64
CA ILE A 225 -9.01 5.22 -16.08
C ILE A 225 -10.43 5.80 -15.95
N ASN A 226 -11.23 5.75 -17.01
CA ASN A 226 -12.60 6.27 -17.02
C ASN A 226 -13.46 5.60 -15.94
N LEU A 227 -13.26 4.31 -15.69
CA LEU A 227 -13.94 3.60 -14.61
C LEU A 227 -13.52 4.14 -13.24
N TYR A 228 -12.21 4.26 -12.96
CA TYR A 228 -11.73 4.81 -11.68
C TYR A 228 -12.08 6.30 -11.48
N GLU A 229 -12.20 7.09 -12.54
CA GLU A 229 -12.64 8.49 -12.46
C GLU A 229 -14.09 8.63 -11.96
N GLN A 230 -14.95 7.65 -12.24
CA GLN A 230 -16.32 7.61 -11.70
C GLN A 230 -16.36 7.29 -10.20
N TYR A 231 -15.27 6.72 -9.66
CA TYR A 231 -15.16 6.26 -8.28
C TYR A 231 -13.85 6.79 -7.64
N PRO A 232 -13.72 8.13 -7.46
CA PRO A 232 -12.45 8.79 -7.13
C PRO A 232 -11.98 8.58 -5.68
N TYR A 233 -12.52 7.57 -4.99
CA TYR A 233 -12.14 7.18 -3.63
C TYR A 233 -11.10 6.04 -3.59
N TYR A 234 -10.54 5.65 -4.74
CA TYR A 234 -9.35 4.80 -4.86
C TYR A 234 -8.16 5.66 -5.32
N LEU A 235 -7.36 6.13 -4.36
CA LEU A 235 -6.32 7.14 -4.59
C LEU A 235 -5.21 6.66 -5.54
N GLN A 236 -4.59 5.51 -5.26
CA GLN A 236 -3.44 5.04 -6.02
C GLN A 236 -3.76 4.54 -7.43
N PRO A 237 -4.81 3.73 -7.65
CA PRO A 237 -5.07 3.16 -8.97
C PRO A 237 -5.24 4.21 -10.05
N LEU A 238 -5.94 5.31 -9.76
CA LEU A 238 -6.17 6.37 -10.74
C LEU A 238 -4.86 7.07 -11.15
N GLU A 239 -4.05 7.48 -10.18
CA GLU A 239 -2.74 8.11 -10.44
C GLU A 239 -1.80 7.15 -11.17
N ARG A 240 -1.79 5.87 -10.76
CA ARG A 240 -0.99 4.82 -11.39
C ARG A 240 -1.40 4.60 -12.84
N LEU A 241 -2.67 4.38 -13.12
CA LEU A 241 -3.18 4.17 -14.47
C LEU A 241 -2.89 5.36 -15.38
N LYS A 242 -3.06 6.60 -14.90
CA LYS A 242 -2.71 7.81 -15.66
C LYS A 242 -1.21 7.86 -15.98
N LYS A 243 -0.38 7.54 -15.00
CA LYS A 243 1.07 7.48 -15.16
C LYS A 243 1.48 6.38 -16.16
N LEU A 244 0.91 5.18 -16.03
CA LEU A 244 1.11 4.06 -16.96
C LEU A 244 0.72 4.43 -18.39
N LEU A 245 -0.42 5.09 -18.60
CA LEU A 245 -0.83 5.56 -19.92
C LEU A 245 0.18 6.55 -20.51
N TYR A 246 0.59 7.56 -19.74
CA TYR A 246 1.56 8.54 -20.19
C TYR A 246 2.89 7.90 -20.60
N TYR A 247 3.47 7.05 -19.75
CA TYR A 247 4.75 6.44 -20.06
C TYR A 247 4.66 5.38 -21.14
N TYR A 248 3.59 4.59 -21.19
CA TYR A 248 3.44 3.62 -22.26
C TYR A 248 3.33 4.28 -23.64
N GLN A 249 2.71 5.47 -23.71
CA GLN A 249 2.67 6.26 -24.94
C GLN A 249 4.03 6.83 -25.34
N ASN A 250 4.75 7.42 -24.39
CA ASN A 250 5.90 8.29 -24.67
C ASN A 250 7.28 7.67 -24.38
N HIS A 251 7.32 6.56 -23.64
CA HIS A 251 8.53 5.95 -23.06
C HIS A 251 8.45 4.41 -23.14
N TYR A 252 8.01 3.90 -24.29
CA TYR A 252 7.93 2.45 -24.56
C TYR A 252 9.34 1.85 -24.65
N GLU A 253 9.55 0.69 -24.01
CA GLU A 253 10.86 0.02 -23.84
C GLU A 253 11.91 0.87 -23.13
N GLU A 254 11.47 1.77 -22.24
CA GLU A 254 12.35 2.56 -21.38
C GLU A 254 12.18 2.19 -19.91
N TYR A 255 13.28 2.36 -19.16
CA TYR A 255 13.21 2.35 -17.70
C TYR A 255 12.83 3.74 -17.19
N ILE A 256 11.78 3.79 -16.37
CA ILE A 256 11.26 5.03 -15.79
C ILE A 256 11.17 4.95 -14.27
N ASP A 257 11.00 6.12 -13.68
CA ASP A 257 11.02 6.31 -12.24
C ASP A 257 9.61 6.49 -11.68
N PHE A 258 9.17 5.51 -10.91
CA PHE A 258 7.97 5.57 -10.09
C PHE A 258 8.35 6.06 -8.69
N GLN A 259 8.15 7.36 -8.49
CA GLN A 259 8.23 7.99 -7.19
C GLN A 259 6.87 8.55 -6.84
N TRP A 260 6.52 8.50 -5.56
CA TRP A 260 5.30 9.09 -5.07
C TRP A 260 5.61 10.20 -4.06
N GLY A 261 4.67 11.11 -3.86
CA GLY A 261 4.73 12.10 -2.79
C GLY A 261 3.60 13.11 -2.90
N ILE A 262 3.90 14.37 -2.53
CA ILE A 262 2.92 15.45 -2.53
C ILE A 262 3.22 16.42 -3.68
N ASP A 263 2.21 16.68 -4.49
CA ASP A 263 2.31 17.60 -5.62
C ASP A 263 2.24 19.07 -5.20
N LYS A 264 2.33 19.99 -6.18
CA LYS A 264 2.23 21.43 -5.94
C LYS A 264 0.85 21.87 -5.42
N TYR A 265 -0.19 21.06 -5.60
CA TYR A 265 -1.57 21.32 -5.16
C TYR A 265 -1.91 20.65 -3.83
N ASN A 266 -0.92 20.08 -3.13
CA ASN A 266 -1.12 19.39 -1.86
C ASN A 266 -1.92 18.08 -1.97
N LYS A 267 -1.85 17.41 -3.12
CA LYS A 267 -2.48 16.11 -3.36
C LYS A 267 -1.44 14.99 -3.39
N PHE A 268 -1.89 13.79 -3.03
CA PHE A 268 -1.18 12.57 -3.35
C PHE A 268 -0.91 12.53 -4.86
N SER A 269 0.31 12.18 -5.25
CA SER A 269 0.68 12.05 -6.66
C SER A 269 1.88 11.13 -6.86
N LEU A 270 1.94 10.53 -8.04
CA LEU A 270 3.14 9.86 -8.56
C LEU A 270 4.07 10.81 -9.32
N GLU A 271 3.83 12.13 -9.29
CA GLU A 271 4.71 13.18 -9.79
C GLU A 271 4.93 14.27 -8.71
N PRO A 272 5.57 13.90 -7.58
CA PRO A 272 5.75 14.82 -6.46
C PRO A 272 6.50 16.10 -6.83
N LYS A 273 6.14 17.20 -6.15
CA LYS A 273 6.82 18.52 -6.29
C LYS A 273 7.09 19.23 -4.97
N LYS A 274 6.26 18.99 -3.94
CA LYS A 274 6.42 19.56 -2.59
C LYS A 274 7.17 18.64 -1.64
N TYR A 275 6.92 17.35 -1.74
CA TYR A 275 7.50 16.33 -0.90
C TYR A 275 7.69 15.07 -1.72
N TYR A 276 8.86 14.48 -1.58
CA TYR A 276 9.23 13.23 -2.21
C TYR A 276 9.25 12.18 -1.13
N SER A 277 8.42 11.15 -1.28
CA SER A 277 8.55 10.00 -0.41
C SER A 277 9.85 9.26 -0.71
N GLY A 278 10.38 8.60 0.32
CA GLY A 278 11.57 7.74 0.19
C GLY A 278 11.32 6.48 -0.64
N ASN A 279 10.10 6.25 -1.13
CA ASN A 279 9.78 5.18 -2.06
C ASN A 279 10.03 5.60 -3.49
N TYR A 280 11.02 4.96 -4.10
CA TYR A 280 11.38 5.11 -5.48
C TYR A 280 11.54 3.72 -6.08
N GLN A 281 10.97 3.50 -7.26
CA GLN A 281 11.14 2.27 -8.01
C GLN A 281 11.46 2.60 -9.47
N ARG A 282 12.42 1.88 -10.04
CA ARG A 282 12.69 1.90 -11.48
C ARG A 282 11.95 0.75 -12.16
N ILE A 283 11.09 1.06 -13.11
CA ILE A 283 10.26 0.06 -13.81
C ILE A 283 10.53 0.10 -15.31
N PHE A 284 10.49 -1.07 -15.97
CA PHE A 284 10.63 -1.18 -17.42
C PHE A 284 9.25 -1.18 -18.06
N ILE A 285 8.96 -0.17 -18.89
CA ILE A 285 7.64 -0.04 -19.54
C ILE A 285 7.62 -0.83 -20.83
N ASN A 286 6.88 -1.94 -20.85
CA ASN A 286 6.66 -2.75 -22.03
C ASN A 286 5.25 -3.37 -22.01
N ASP A 287 4.93 -4.14 -23.06
CA ASP A 287 3.65 -4.82 -23.21
C ASP A 287 3.32 -5.75 -22.03
N GLU A 288 4.30 -6.52 -21.56
CA GLU A 288 4.09 -7.46 -20.45
C GLU A 288 3.72 -6.74 -19.16
N TYR A 289 4.40 -5.63 -18.86
CA TYR A 289 4.14 -4.82 -17.69
C TYR A 289 2.73 -4.20 -17.71
N ILE A 290 2.34 -3.58 -18.83
CA ILE A 290 1.00 -2.99 -18.98
C ILE A 290 -0.10 -4.04 -18.94
N LYS A 291 0.11 -5.15 -19.63
CA LYS A 291 -0.78 -6.31 -19.63
C LYS A 291 -1.04 -6.83 -18.21
N ASN A 292 0.00 -6.96 -17.39
CA ASN A 292 -0.19 -7.46 -16.02
C ASN A 292 -0.98 -6.48 -15.14
N TRP A 293 -0.73 -5.17 -15.25
CA TRP A 293 -1.52 -4.15 -14.54
C TRP A 293 -2.99 -4.10 -15.01
N LEU A 294 -3.23 -4.18 -16.32
CA LEU A 294 -4.59 -4.25 -16.87
C LEU A 294 -5.34 -5.47 -16.34
N LYS A 295 -4.72 -6.66 -16.36
CA LYS A 295 -5.32 -7.87 -15.76
C LYS A 295 -5.66 -7.65 -14.31
N TYR A 296 -4.73 -7.11 -13.55
CA TYR A 296 -4.90 -6.88 -12.14
C TYR A 296 -6.12 -5.97 -11.88
N TYR A 297 -6.17 -4.79 -12.48
CA TYR A 297 -7.28 -3.87 -12.24
C TYR A 297 -8.62 -4.38 -12.76
N GLN A 298 -8.64 -5.05 -13.91
CA GLN A 298 -9.87 -5.64 -14.43
C GLN A 298 -10.42 -6.76 -13.55
N ARG A 299 -9.55 -7.56 -12.90
CA ARG A 299 -9.98 -8.56 -11.90
C ARG A 299 -10.66 -7.92 -10.69
N TRP A 300 -10.33 -6.68 -10.37
CA TRP A 300 -10.94 -5.93 -9.28
C TRP A 300 -12.19 -5.15 -9.69
N ASN A 301 -12.62 -5.15 -10.95
CA ASN A 301 -13.80 -4.39 -11.40
C ASN A 301 -15.11 -4.72 -10.65
N TRP A 302 -15.20 -5.88 -10.00
CA TRP A 302 -16.37 -6.23 -9.19
C TRP A 302 -16.54 -5.35 -7.94
N ILE A 303 -15.49 -4.64 -7.48
CA ILE A 303 -15.57 -3.76 -6.31
C ILE A 303 -16.40 -2.49 -6.55
N PHE A 304 -16.65 -2.14 -7.82
CA PHE A 304 -17.41 -0.94 -8.15
C PHE A 304 -18.90 -1.21 -7.93
N VAL A 305 -19.40 -0.75 -6.78
CA VAL A 305 -20.78 -1.00 -6.35
C VAL A 305 -21.70 0.11 -6.88
N LYS A 306 -22.65 -0.28 -7.73
CA LYS A 306 -23.71 0.63 -8.20
C LYS A 306 -24.57 1.13 -7.03
N PRO A 307 -25.05 2.39 -7.04
CA PRO A 307 -25.80 2.99 -5.94
C PRO A 307 -26.97 2.13 -5.40
N GLU A 308 -27.71 1.44 -6.27
CA GLU A 308 -28.84 0.58 -5.89
C GLU A 308 -28.45 -0.68 -5.08
N ASN A 309 -27.18 -1.08 -5.16
CA ASN A 309 -26.63 -2.26 -4.49
C ASN A 309 -25.80 -1.92 -3.25
N GLN A 310 -25.55 -0.63 -3.00
CA GLN A 310 -24.81 -0.16 -1.84
C GLN A 310 -25.56 -0.48 -0.53
N ILE A 311 -24.81 -0.68 0.56
CA ILE A 311 -25.42 -0.73 1.90
C ILE A 311 -25.93 0.67 2.30
N PRO A 312 -26.96 0.77 3.16
CA PRO A 312 -27.44 2.07 3.62
C PRO A 312 -26.38 2.81 4.42
N LYS A 313 -26.60 4.12 4.60
CA LYS A 313 -25.82 4.95 5.54
C LYS A 313 -25.77 4.29 6.92
N ILE A 314 -24.58 4.25 7.51
CA ILE A 314 -24.34 3.63 8.81
C ILE A 314 -24.45 4.69 9.91
N GLU A 315 -25.21 4.38 10.97
CA GLU A 315 -25.40 5.22 12.14
C GLU A 315 -24.89 4.49 13.38
N ASP A 316 -24.44 5.23 14.41
CA ASP A 316 -23.79 4.63 15.58
C ASP A 316 -24.68 3.61 16.31
N LYS A 317 -25.99 3.85 16.35
CA LYS A 317 -26.98 2.94 16.94
C LYS A 317 -27.04 1.55 16.26
N ASN A 318 -26.54 1.44 15.03
CA ASN A 318 -26.52 0.20 14.25
C ASN A 318 -25.18 -0.56 14.38
N ILE A 319 -24.20 0.01 15.09
CA ILE A 319 -22.89 -0.60 15.31
C ILE A 319 -22.88 -1.25 16.69
N GLU A 320 -22.84 -2.58 16.72
CA GLU A 320 -22.92 -3.40 17.94
C GLU A 320 -21.83 -2.99 18.95
N ALA A 321 -20.60 -2.75 18.47
CA ALA A 321 -19.46 -2.39 19.31
C ALA A 321 -19.57 -1.00 19.97
N LEU A 322 -20.46 -0.13 19.48
CA LEU A 322 -20.74 1.18 20.10
C LEU A 322 -21.90 1.12 21.10
N GLN A 323 -22.49 -0.06 21.32
CA GLN A 323 -23.55 -0.25 22.29
C GLN A 323 -22.98 -0.85 23.58
N ILE A 324 -23.37 -0.29 24.72
CA ILE A 324 -23.07 -0.89 26.02
C ILE A 324 -24.00 -2.09 26.20
N ASN A 325 -23.42 -3.27 26.41
CA ASN A 325 -24.20 -4.47 26.72
C ASN A 325 -25.07 -4.26 27.97
N GLU A 326 -26.33 -4.67 27.93
CA GLU A 326 -27.31 -4.57 29.03
C GLU A 326 -26.74 -5.07 30.37
N LYS A 327 -25.95 -6.14 30.35
CA LYS A 327 -25.30 -6.72 31.54
C LYS A 327 -24.45 -5.70 32.30
N PHE A 328 -23.83 -4.75 31.60
CA PHE A 328 -22.91 -3.78 32.19
C PHE A 328 -23.54 -2.41 32.41
N LYS A 329 -24.76 -2.14 31.89
CA LYS A 329 -25.39 -0.82 31.99
C LYS A 329 -25.60 -0.34 33.42
N ASN A 330 -25.90 -1.26 34.34
CA ASN A 330 -26.13 -0.94 35.75
C ASN A 330 -24.84 -0.86 36.58
N ASN A 331 -23.71 -1.36 36.07
CA ASN A 331 -22.41 -1.18 36.73
C ASN A 331 -21.78 0.12 36.22
N LYS A 332 -21.90 1.19 37.02
CA LYS A 332 -21.43 2.52 36.62
C LYS A 332 -19.96 2.52 36.18
N ILE A 333 -19.07 1.90 36.96
CA ILE A 333 -17.63 1.87 36.71
C ILE A 333 -17.32 1.21 35.37
N ILE A 334 -17.86 0.02 35.11
CA ILE A 334 -17.66 -0.70 33.84
C ILE A 334 -18.34 0.05 32.68
N SER A 335 -19.55 0.57 32.88
CA SER A 335 -20.26 1.31 31.84
C SER A 335 -19.50 2.58 31.43
N ASP A 336 -18.90 3.29 32.40
CA ASP A 336 -18.11 4.49 32.15
C ASP A 336 -16.78 4.14 31.47
N TYR A 337 -16.16 3.00 31.81
CA TYR A 337 -15.00 2.47 31.09
C TYR A 337 -15.34 2.20 29.61
N ILE A 338 -16.40 1.43 29.34
CA ILE A 338 -16.82 1.10 27.97
C ILE A 338 -17.16 2.37 27.18
N LYS A 339 -17.88 3.33 27.78
CA LYS A 339 -18.18 4.63 27.15
C LYS A 339 -16.93 5.38 26.75
N ARG A 340 -15.87 5.36 27.57
CA ARG A 340 -14.59 6.00 27.22
C ARG A 340 -13.95 5.34 26.01
N GLN A 341 -13.88 4.01 25.98
CA GLN A 341 -13.30 3.29 24.83
C GLN A 341 -14.07 3.59 23.54
N ILE A 342 -15.40 3.50 23.57
CA ILE A 342 -16.30 3.82 22.43
C ILE A 342 -16.11 5.28 21.94
N ASN A 343 -15.77 6.20 22.84
CA ASN A 343 -15.52 7.60 22.52
C ASN A 343 -14.06 7.90 22.13
N PHE A 344 -13.25 6.89 21.82
CA PHE A 344 -11.84 7.03 21.45
C PHE A 344 -10.99 7.71 22.53
N THR A 345 -11.29 7.46 23.80
CA THR A 345 -10.48 7.90 24.95
C THR A 345 -9.93 6.69 25.71
N PRO A 346 -9.02 5.92 25.09
CA PRO A 346 -8.39 4.77 25.72
C PRO A 346 -7.51 5.16 26.91
N ASP A 347 -7.04 4.14 27.62
CA ASP A 347 -6.18 4.29 28.80
C ASP A 347 -4.83 4.94 28.43
N ASN A 348 -4.33 4.74 27.21
CA ASN A 348 -3.12 5.42 26.71
C ASN A 348 -3.28 6.94 26.53
N TYR A 349 -4.50 7.47 26.68
CA TYR A 349 -4.81 8.92 26.69
C TYR A 349 -5.30 9.39 28.05
N TYR A 350 -4.89 8.73 29.14
CA TYR A 350 -5.37 9.04 30.47
C TYR A 350 -5.17 10.49 30.88
N GLU A 351 -4.12 11.14 30.41
CA GLU A 351 -3.89 12.55 30.71
C GLU A 351 -5.04 13.43 30.18
N LEU A 352 -5.61 13.11 29.01
CA LEU A 352 -6.67 13.93 28.42
C LEU A 352 -7.97 13.83 29.22
N TRP A 353 -8.41 12.61 29.53
CA TRP A 353 -9.66 12.41 30.28
C TRP A 353 -9.51 12.61 31.79
N THR A 354 -8.30 12.62 32.34
CA THR A 354 -8.10 13.07 33.73
C THR A 354 -8.10 14.60 33.87
N ILE A 355 -7.63 15.33 32.85
CA ILE A 355 -7.71 16.81 32.79
C ILE A 355 -9.15 17.29 32.65
N ASN A 356 -9.89 16.70 31.70
CA ASN A 356 -11.28 17.07 31.44
C ASN A 356 -12.11 15.80 31.18
N PRO A 357 -12.66 15.18 32.24
CA PRO A 357 -13.42 13.94 32.12
C PRO A 357 -14.67 14.06 31.24
N GLU A 358 -15.31 15.23 31.23
CA GLU A 358 -16.55 15.47 30.47
C GLU A 358 -16.29 15.75 28.98
N HIS A 359 -15.18 16.44 28.69
CA HIS A 359 -14.81 16.85 27.34
C HIS A 359 -13.32 16.66 27.05
N PRO A 360 -12.82 15.41 27.05
CA PRO A 360 -11.42 15.11 26.81
C PRO A 360 -10.95 15.56 25.42
N GLU A 361 -11.84 15.60 24.43
CA GLU A 361 -11.56 16.11 23.09
C GLU A 361 -11.33 17.63 23.03
N LYS A 362 -11.73 18.38 24.07
CA LYS A 362 -11.53 19.83 24.17
C LYS A 362 -10.24 20.22 24.91
N VAL A 363 -9.51 19.24 25.44
CA VAL A 363 -8.20 19.48 26.08
C VAL A 363 -7.24 20.04 25.04
N ASN A 364 -6.61 21.17 25.37
CA ASN A 364 -5.54 21.76 24.57
C ASN A 364 -4.19 21.70 25.31
N TYR A 365 -3.12 22.06 24.61
CA TYR A 365 -1.76 22.03 25.15
C TYR A 365 -1.58 22.86 26.43
N LYS A 366 -2.29 23.98 26.59
CA LYS A 366 -2.22 24.79 27.82
C LYS A 366 -2.87 24.08 29.00
N ASN A 367 -3.95 23.33 28.79
CA ASN A 367 -4.54 22.51 29.84
C ASN A 367 -3.56 21.42 30.28
N PHE A 368 -2.96 20.74 29.29
CA PHE A 368 -2.00 19.65 29.48
C PHE A 368 -0.76 20.08 30.28
N LYS A 369 -0.15 21.22 29.92
CA LYS A 369 1.04 21.73 30.61
C LYS A 369 0.77 22.23 32.03
N LYS A 370 -0.48 22.57 32.36
CA LYS A 370 -0.83 23.27 33.60
C LYS A 370 -0.95 22.37 34.83
N HIS A 371 -1.15 21.06 34.69
CA HIS A 371 -1.19 20.21 35.87
C HIS A 371 0.04 19.30 36.00
N ASP A 372 0.22 18.81 37.23
CA ASP A 372 1.30 17.93 37.63
C ASP A 372 1.07 16.51 37.09
N PHE A 373 2.09 15.93 36.49
CA PHE A 373 2.05 14.57 35.95
C PHE A 373 1.74 13.52 37.03
N SER A 374 2.19 13.76 38.27
CA SER A 374 1.95 12.84 39.40
C SER A 374 0.47 12.74 39.79
N ASP A 375 -0.28 13.85 39.66
CA ASP A 375 -1.72 13.88 39.97
C ASP A 375 -2.53 13.11 38.92
N TYR A 376 -2.19 13.25 37.62
CA TYR A 376 -2.87 12.52 36.56
C TYR A 376 -2.69 11.02 36.70
N PHE A 377 -1.44 10.59 36.95
CA PHE A 377 -1.10 9.18 37.09
C PHE A 377 -1.84 8.55 38.27
N SER A 378 -1.88 9.21 39.42
CA SER A 378 -2.58 8.72 40.61
C SER A 378 -4.10 8.57 40.37
N LYS A 379 -4.72 9.49 39.63
CA LYS A 379 -6.16 9.39 39.27
C LYS A 379 -6.42 8.25 38.30
N TYR A 380 -5.56 8.10 37.30
CA TYR A 380 -5.61 7.01 36.35
C TYR A 380 -5.51 5.65 37.05
N GLU A 381 -4.48 5.46 37.87
CA GLU A 381 -4.23 4.21 38.60
C GLU A 381 -5.41 3.81 39.49
N ASN A 382 -5.98 4.75 40.24
CA ASN A 382 -7.16 4.50 41.05
C ASN A 382 -8.38 4.06 40.22
N THR A 383 -8.57 4.68 39.05
CA THR A 383 -9.67 4.33 38.13
C THR A 383 -9.47 2.93 37.53
N GLU A 384 -8.23 2.59 37.19
CA GLU A 384 -7.86 1.27 36.67
C GLU A 384 -8.10 0.18 37.73
N ILE A 385 -7.62 0.37 38.95
CA ILE A 385 -7.83 -0.57 40.07
C ILE A 385 -9.32 -0.84 40.27
N GLN A 386 -10.14 0.22 40.35
CA GLN A 386 -11.59 0.09 40.52
C GLN A 386 -12.24 -0.67 39.36
N THR A 387 -11.80 -0.40 38.13
CA THR A 387 -12.33 -1.09 36.95
C THR A 387 -12.03 -2.58 37.01
N ILE A 388 -10.78 -2.95 37.32
CA ILE A 388 -10.36 -4.35 37.41
C ILE A 388 -11.07 -5.07 38.57
N ASP A 389 -11.23 -4.42 39.72
CA ASP A 389 -11.96 -4.97 40.86
C ASP A 389 -13.41 -5.29 40.51
N GLU A 390 -14.10 -4.39 39.81
CA GLU A 390 -15.46 -4.64 39.34
C GLU A 390 -15.52 -5.77 38.31
N ILE A 391 -14.56 -5.85 37.40
CA ILE A 391 -14.47 -6.94 36.42
C ILE A 391 -14.28 -8.29 37.12
N ASN A 392 -13.39 -8.36 38.11
CA ASN A 392 -13.14 -9.59 38.87
C ASN A 392 -14.40 -10.08 39.62
N LYS A 393 -15.29 -9.16 40.04
CA LYS A 393 -16.58 -9.47 40.69
C LYS A 393 -17.65 -10.04 39.75
N LEU A 394 -17.49 -9.91 38.42
CA LEU A 394 -18.49 -10.37 37.45
C LEU A 394 -18.68 -11.90 37.38
N ASN A 395 -17.90 -12.67 38.14
CA ASN A 395 -17.91 -14.14 38.17
C ASN A 395 -17.89 -14.77 36.76
N LEU A 396 -17.05 -14.22 35.89
CA LEU A 396 -16.86 -14.69 34.52
C LEU A 396 -15.89 -15.88 34.48
N LYS A 397 -15.94 -16.67 33.40
CA LYS A 397 -15.07 -17.85 33.18
C LYS A 397 -13.58 -17.54 33.42
N PHE A 398 -13.17 -16.31 33.10
CA PHE A 398 -11.85 -15.78 33.40
C PHE A 398 -12.02 -14.45 34.15
N ASN A 399 -11.71 -14.42 35.44
CA ASN A 399 -11.91 -13.24 36.31
C ASN A 399 -10.82 -13.12 37.39
N ASN A 400 -9.58 -13.45 37.05
CA ASN A 400 -8.45 -13.45 37.97
C ASN A 400 -7.37 -12.45 37.56
N PHE A 401 -7.78 -11.22 37.26
CA PHE A 401 -6.87 -10.18 36.80
C PHE A 401 -6.12 -9.54 37.97
N GLN A 402 -4.86 -9.16 37.75
CA GLN A 402 -4.06 -8.38 38.70
C GLN A 402 -4.57 -6.93 38.74
N THR A 403 -4.75 -6.36 39.92
CA THR A 403 -5.22 -4.97 40.09
C THR A 403 -4.08 -3.96 40.07
N GLN A 404 -2.84 -4.41 40.29
CA GLN A 404 -1.63 -3.60 40.23
C GLN A 404 -0.58 -4.35 39.42
N LEU A 405 0.16 -3.62 38.58
CA LEU A 405 1.31 -4.17 37.88
C LEU A 405 2.38 -4.55 38.90
N ASN A 406 2.80 -5.81 38.90
CA ASN A 406 3.79 -6.30 39.81
C ASN A 406 5.19 -6.00 39.26
N ASN A 407 5.83 -4.94 39.78
CA ASN A 407 7.20 -4.57 39.43
C ASN A 407 8.25 -5.53 40.03
N GLU A 408 7.85 -6.65 40.63
CA GLU A 408 8.77 -7.71 41.03
C GLU A 408 9.44 -8.33 39.80
N THR A 409 10.76 -8.40 39.85
CA THR A 409 11.52 -9.12 38.84
C THR A 409 11.35 -10.63 39.00
N LYS A 410 10.98 -11.30 37.91
CA LYS A 410 10.90 -12.75 37.78
C LYS A 410 12.11 -13.28 37.03
N LYS A 411 12.44 -14.54 37.26
CA LYS A 411 13.59 -15.22 36.67
C LYS A 411 13.17 -16.52 36.01
N ILE A 412 13.69 -16.77 34.81
CA ILE A 412 13.50 -18.03 34.08
C ILE A 412 14.83 -18.54 33.59
N LYS A 413 15.06 -19.85 33.74
CA LYS A 413 16.24 -20.54 33.22
C LYS A 413 15.91 -21.24 31.91
N ASN A 414 16.75 -21.04 30.90
CA ASN A 414 16.74 -21.83 29.68
C ASN A 414 18.16 -22.30 29.36
N ARG A 415 18.38 -23.61 29.47
CA ARG A 415 19.70 -24.24 29.39
C ARG A 415 20.68 -23.57 30.37
N ASN A 416 21.73 -22.94 29.85
CA ASN A 416 22.81 -22.34 30.64
C ASN A 416 22.64 -20.82 30.85
N LYS A 417 21.53 -20.21 30.38
CA LYS A 417 21.26 -18.77 30.52
C LYS A 417 20.04 -18.55 31.42
N GLU A 418 20.19 -17.67 32.40
CA GLU A 418 19.10 -17.14 33.23
C GLU A 418 18.67 -15.79 32.65
N TYR A 419 17.37 -15.58 32.56
CA TYR A 419 16.76 -14.34 32.09
C TYR A 419 15.96 -13.72 33.21
N GLU A 420 16.02 -12.40 33.31
CA GLU A 420 15.35 -11.61 34.33
C GLU A 420 14.41 -10.58 33.65
N PHE A 421 13.17 -10.47 34.13
CA PHE A 421 12.13 -9.63 33.52
C PHE A 421 11.04 -9.21 34.52
N PHE A 422 10.27 -8.18 34.20
CA PHE A 422 9.15 -7.72 35.03
C PHE A 422 7.85 -8.50 34.76
N ASP A 423 7.06 -8.76 35.82
CA ASP A 423 5.73 -9.35 35.70
C ASP A 423 4.72 -8.33 35.15
N ASN A 424 4.66 -8.27 33.83
CA ASN A 424 3.74 -7.41 33.08
C ASN A 424 2.41 -8.10 32.72
N SER A 425 2.13 -9.29 33.26
CA SER A 425 0.92 -10.05 32.95
C SER A 425 -0.28 -9.44 33.66
N GLN A 426 -1.39 -9.35 32.93
CA GLN A 426 -2.65 -8.93 33.53
C GLN A 426 -3.34 -10.08 34.26
N GLN A 427 -2.94 -11.34 34.06
CA GLN A 427 -3.39 -12.51 34.83
C GLN A 427 -2.58 -12.72 36.11
N LYS A 428 -3.25 -13.09 37.21
CA LYS A 428 -2.55 -13.63 38.39
C LYS A 428 -2.00 -15.02 38.09
N LYS A 429 -0.79 -15.31 38.57
CA LYS A 429 -0.11 -16.61 38.43
C LYS A 429 0.11 -17.05 36.97
N PHE A 430 0.46 -16.11 36.09
CA PHE A 430 0.76 -16.41 34.70
C PHE A 430 2.02 -17.28 34.54
N ASP A 431 1.96 -18.31 33.67
CA ASP A 431 3.08 -19.20 33.40
C ASP A 431 4.01 -18.58 32.33
N TYR A 432 4.94 -17.77 32.81
CA TYR A 432 5.95 -17.15 31.95
C TYR A 432 6.90 -18.15 31.30
N GLU A 433 7.21 -19.29 31.94
CA GLU A 433 8.11 -20.29 31.35
C GLU A 433 7.53 -20.84 30.06
N LYS A 434 6.22 -21.09 30.08
CA LYS A 434 5.47 -21.58 28.93
C LYS A 434 5.31 -20.55 27.83
N PHE A 435 4.99 -19.30 28.17
CA PHE A 435 4.96 -18.19 27.21
C PHE A 435 6.31 -18.00 26.52
N TRP A 436 7.41 -17.96 27.28
CA TRP A 436 8.73 -17.76 26.70
C TRP A 436 9.24 -18.95 25.89
N LYS A 437 8.84 -20.18 26.24
CA LYS A 437 9.05 -21.37 25.39
C LYS A 437 8.32 -21.24 24.06
N TYR A 438 7.06 -20.81 24.05
CA TYR A 438 6.30 -20.56 22.81
C TYR A 438 6.98 -19.49 21.94
N GLN A 439 7.47 -18.43 22.57
CA GLN A 439 8.22 -17.34 21.95
C GLN A 439 9.64 -17.72 21.50
N ASN A 440 10.13 -18.94 21.78
CA ASN A 440 11.52 -19.34 21.57
C ASN A 440 12.54 -18.37 22.22
N PHE A 441 12.15 -17.72 23.33
CA PHE A 441 12.96 -16.75 24.07
C PHE A 441 13.49 -15.58 23.22
N LEU A 442 12.84 -15.22 22.11
CA LEU A 442 13.34 -14.22 21.16
C LEU A 442 13.58 -12.86 21.80
N GLU A 443 12.59 -12.31 22.51
CA GLU A 443 12.68 -10.97 23.11
C GLU A 443 13.66 -10.88 24.29
N LEU A 444 14.03 -12.02 24.88
CA LEU A 444 14.94 -12.10 26.01
C LEU A 444 16.41 -12.22 25.60
N LYS A 445 16.72 -12.41 24.31
CA LYS A 445 18.11 -12.67 23.85
C LYS A 445 19.08 -11.52 24.12
N ASP A 446 18.63 -10.27 23.98
CA ASP A 446 19.50 -9.09 23.85
C ASP A 446 19.30 -8.02 24.95
N LYS A 447 18.51 -8.30 26.01
CA LYS A 447 18.22 -7.31 27.06
C LYS A 447 18.42 -7.89 28.45
N ASP A 448 19.13 -7.15 29.32
CA ASP A 448 19.46 -7.60 30.67
C ASP A 448 18.24 -7.59 31.62
N ILE A 449 17.26 -6.70 31.40
CA ILE A 449 16.00 -6.63 32.16
C ILE A 449 14.89 -6.06 31.24
N TYR A 450 14.18 -6.92 30.51
CA TYR A 450 12.97 -6.49 29.77
C TYR A 450 12.00 -7.65 29.62
N GLY A 451 10.74 -7.44 30.01
CA GLY A 451 9.63 -8.37 29.75
C GLY A 451 8.74 -7.84 28.62
N SER A 452 7.94 -8.71 28.01
CA SER A 452 6.90 -8.27 27.07
C SER A 452 5.92 -7.34 27.78
N VAL A 453 5.61 -6.19 27.19
CA VAL A 453 4.57 -5.29 27.70
C VAL A 453 3.27 -5.63 26.97
N PRO A 454 2.15 -5.88 27.67
CA PRO A 454 0.89 -6.10 26.99
C PRO A 454 0.49 -4.82 26.25
N ILE A 455 0.26 -4.95 24.95
CA ILE A 455 -0.06 -3.80 24.07
C ILE A 455 -1.48 -3.27 24.34
N PHE A 456 -2.34 -4.08 24.95
CA PHE A 456 -3.74 -3.74 25.25
C PHE A 456 -4.25 -4.45 26.52
N LYS A 457 -5.44 -4.07 26.98
CA LYS A 457 -6.06 -4.64 28.19
C LYS A 457 -6.83 -5.92 27.87
N ILE A 458 -6.33 -7.07 28.34
CA ILE A 458 -6.88 -8.39 27.97
C ILE A 458 -8.32 -8.62 28.47
N TYR A 459 -8.72 -7.92 29.53
CA TYR A 459 -10.08 -7.97 30.07
C TYR A 459 -11.10 -7.27 29.19
N ASN A 460 -10.68 -6.47 28.20
CA ASN A 460 -11.61 -5.85 27.25
C ASN A 460 -12.43 -6.90 26.50
N ASN A 461 -11.85 -8.06 26.20
CA ASN A 461 -12.55 -9.17 25.55
C ASN A 461 -13.69 -9.79 26.39
N LEU A 462 -13.88 -9.37 27.65
CA LEU A 462 -15.05 -9.71 28.47
C LEU A 462 -16.20 -8.70 28.37
N LEU A 463 -15.91 -7.49 27.89
CA LEU A 463 -16.79 -6.33 27.99
C LEU A 463 -17.63 -6.11 26.72
N TRP A 464 -17.26 -6.73 25.61
CA TRP A 464 -18.01 -6.73 24.35
C TRP A 464 -18.42 -8.15 23.96
N ASP A 465 -19.60 -8.30 23.34
CA ASP A 465 -20.15 -9.61 22.94
C ASP A 465 -19.30 -10.32 21.88
N LYS A 466 -18.62 -9.53 21.04
CA LYS A 466 -17.69 -9.99 20.03
C LYS A 466 -16.48 -9.03 20.03
N PRO A 467 -15.27 -9.53 19.74
CA PRO A 467 -14.10 -8.67 19.65
C PRO A 467 -14.25 -7.66 18.50
N ASN A 468 -13.63 -6.50 18.69
CA ASN A 468 -13.73 -5.35 17.81
C ASN A 468 -12.51 -4.43 17.97
N LEU A 469 -12.50 -3.27 17.31
CA LEU A 469 -11.39 -2.31 17.39
C LEU A 469 -11.09 -1.85 18.84
N PHE A 470 -12.09 -1.76 19.72
CA PHE A 470 -11.91 -1.30 21.09
C PHE A 470 -11.39 -2.38 22.03
N SER A 471 -11.56 -3.67 21.67
CA SER A 471 -11.05 -4.76 22.50
C SER A 471 -9.53 -4.93 22.41
N ASP A 472 -8.93 -4.60 21.26
CA ASP A 472 -7.52 -4.88 20.98
C ASP A 472 -6.81 -3.72 20.23
N GLY A 473 -7.36 -2.50 20.31
CA GLY A 473 -6.83 -1.32 19.63
C GLY A 473 -5.51 -0.82 20.22
N ASN A 474 -4.45 -0.77 19.41
CA ASN A 474 -3.18 -0.17 19.79
C ASN A 474 -3.16 1.33 19.49
N TYR A 475 -3.65 2.14 20.43
CA TYR A 475 -3.59 3.59 20.36
C TYR A 475 -2.22 4.08 20.83
N LYS A 476 -1.55 4.91 20.04
CA LYS A 476 -0.25 5.49 20.41
C LYS A 476 -0.41 6.49 21.57
N SER A 477 0.70 6.90 22.20
CA SER A 477 0.64 7.90 23.27
C SER A 477 0.52 9.31 22.71
N ILE A 478 -0.12 10.21 23.47
CA ILE A 478 -0.29 11.63 23.12
C ILE A 478 1.02 12.37 22.82
N TYR A 479 2.16 11.88 23.31
CA TYR A 479 3.48 12.46 23.08
C TYR A 479 4.07 12.07 21.72
N SER A 480 3.66 10.92 21.20
CA SER A 480 4.18 10.33 19.96
C SER A 480 3.36 10.70 18.73
N GLU A 481 2.15 11.22 18.92
CA GLU A 481 1.20 11.26 17.81
C GLU A 481 1.32 12.48 16.92
N LEU A 482 1.61 13.71 17.39
CA LEU A 482 1.39 14.88 16.52
C LEU A 482 2.31 16.05 16.82
N ILE A 483 3.37 16.18 16.02
CA ILE A 483 4.23 17.37 15.92
C ILE A 483 4.18 17.83 14.46
N LYS A 484 3.79 19.08 14.19
CA LYS A 484 3.99 19.68 12.85
C LYS A 484 5.48 19.60 12.52
N PRO A 485 5.86 18.78 11.55
CA PRO A 485 7.26 18.49 11.39
C PRO A 485 7.94 19.58 10.59
N VAL A 486 9.26 19.65 10.72
CA VAL A 486 10.06 20.48 9.81
C VAL A 486 10.38 19.65 8.59
N HIS A 487 9.98 20.15 7.41
CA HIS A 487 10.40 19.59 6.14
C HIS A 487 11.84 20.02 5.85
N LYS A 488 12.72 19.03 5.73
CA LYS A 488 14.12 19.22 5.38
C LYS A 488 14.40 18.53 4.07
N ARG A 489 15.32 19.10 3.30
CA ARG A 489 15.75 18.58 2.01
C ARG A 489 17.19 18.08 2.14
N LYS A 490 17.43 16.82 1.78
CA LYS A 490 18.78 16.25 1.66
C LYS A 490 18.96 15.71 0.25
N LYS A 491 20.16 15.88 -0.30
CA LYS A 491 20.57 15.18 -1.51
C LYS A 491 21.10 13.80 -1.09
N ASP A 492 20.47 12.74 -1.58
CA ASP A 492 20.90 11.36 -1.38
C ASP A 492 21.17 10.75 -2.76
N TYR A 493 22.44 10.47 -3.05
CA TYR A 493 22.92 10.18 -4.41
C TYR A 493 22.48 11.25 -5.44
N ASP A 494 21.85 10.85 -6.54
CA ASP A 494 21.33 11.76 -7.58
C ASP A 494 19.93 12.30 -7.28
N TYR A 495 19.35 11.95 -6.12
CA TYR A 495 17.98 12.30 -5.75
C TYR A 495 17.93 13.38 -4.69
N ILE A 496 16.88 14.20 -4.74
CA ILE A 496 16.52 15.14 -3.70
C ILE A 496 15.39 14.51 -2.90
N ILE A 497 15.66 14.20 -1.63
CA ILE A 497 14.67 13.61 -0.73
C ILE A 497 14.23 14.68 0.26
N ASP A 498 12.92 14.93 0.29
CA ASP A 498 12.31 15.70 1.36
C ASP A 498 12.00 14.74 2.52
N TYR A 499 12.32 15.15 3.74
CA TYR A 499 12.09 14.34 4.93
C TYR A 499 11.63 15.20 6.08
N THR A 500 11.19 14.52 7.12
CA THR A 500 10.35 15.06 8.15
C THR A 500 10.99 14.79 9.50
N THR A 501 11.36 15.82 10.26
CA THR A 501 11.96 15.68 11.61
C THR A 501 11.22 16.47 12.68
N SER A 502 11.37 16.05 13.93
CA SER A 502 11.07 16.88 15.09
C SER A 502 11.90 18.18 15.06
N LEU A 503 11.40 19.24 15.71
CA LEU A 503 12.15 20.46 16.00
C LEU A 503 13.32 20.15 16.96
N THR A 504 14.48 20.77 16.76
CA THR A 504 15.59 20.68 17.73
C THR A 504 15.37 21.61 18.93
N ASP A 505 15.99 21.31 20.08
CA ASP A 505 15.95 22.17 21.27
C ASP A 505 16.45 23.59 20.99
N GLU A 506 17.39 23.75 20.06
CA GLU A 506 17.94 25.04 19.63
C GLU A 506 16.93 25.82 18.78
N GLU A 507 16.21 25.16 17.88
CA GLU A 507 15.11 25.78 17.12
C GLU A 507 13.98 26.22 18.04
N ILE A 508 13.67 25.42 19.08
CA ILE A 508 12.71 25.74 20.13
C ILE A 508 13.16 26.99 20.92
N LYS A 509 14.46 27.09 21.22
CA LYS A 509 15.07 28.22 21.96
C LYS A 509 15.16 29.51 21.12
N GLN A 510 15.41 29.41 19.80
CA GLN A 510 15.55 30.54 18.87
C GLN A 510 14.22 31.22 18.48
N GLY A 511 13.13 30.94 19.17
CA GLY A 511 11.86 31.64 18.94
C GLY A 511 11.01 31.04 17.82
N LYS A 512 11.44 29.95 17.16
CA LYS A 512 10.53 29.03 16.45
C LYS A 512 9.77 28.19 17.49
N LYS A 513 9.03 28.88 18.35
CA LYS A 513 8.34 28.26 19.48
C LYS A 513 7.33 27.23 18.94
N PRO A 514 7.36 25.97 19.40
CA PRO A 514 6.20 25.08 19.33
C PRO A 514 5.02 25.60 20.17
N ASN A 515 5.21 26.70 20.91
CA ASN A 515 4.34 27.22 21.97
C ASN A 515 3.28 28.24 21.52
N LYS A 516 2.99 28.40 20.22
CA LYS A 516 1.63 28.79 19.81
C LYS A 516 0.86 27.51 19.54
N ASP A 517 -0.41 27.47 19.87
CA ASP A 517 -1.32 26.30 19.85
C ASP A 517 -1.38 25.49 18.52
N THR A 518 -0.52 25.77 17.53
CA THR A 518 -0.55 25.27 16.16
C THR A 518 0.11 23.90 15.94
N ASN A 519 0.83 23.35 16.92
CA ASN A 519 1.68 22.16 16.71
C ASN A 519 1.29 20.92 17.53
N TRP A 520 0.44 21.07 18.56
CA TRP A 520 -0.09 19.96 19.34
C TRP A 520 -1.54 19.74 18.94
N ILE A 521 -1.90 18.51 18.61
CA ILE A 521 -3.25 18.14 18.18
C ILE A 521 -3.80 17.13 19.19
N ASN A 522 -5.06 17.30 19.59
CA ASN A 522 -5.75 16.32 20.41
C ASN A 522 -6.17 15.12 19.55
N PRO A 523 -5.62 13.92 19.78
CA PRO A 523 -5.84 12.77 18.90
C PRO A 523 -7.29 12.28 18.90
N ILE A 524 -8.04 12.49 19.98
CA ILE A 524 -9.44 12.01 20.12
C ILE A 524 -10.32 12.55 18.99
N LEU A 525 -10.15 13.83 18.63
CA LEU A 525 -10.91 14.44 17.53
C LEU A 525 -10.60 13.79 16.19
N GLU A 526 -9.35 13.44 15.94
CA GLU A 526 -8.90 12.82 14.70
C GLU A 526 -9.39 11.37 14.59
N TYR A 527 -9.32 10.58 15.68
CA TYR A 527 -9.88 9.22 15.68
C TYR A 527 -11.40 9.23 15.48
N LYS A 528 -12.13 10.16 16.10
CA LYS A 528 -13.58 10.33 15.87
C LYS A 528 -13.88 10.66 14.41
N LYS A 529 -13.13 11.59 13.80
CA LYS A 529 -13.27 11.92 12.36
C LYS A 529 -12.94 10.71 11.48
N TRP A 530 -11.85 10.00 11.76
CA TRP A 530 -11.41 8.82 11.02
C TRP A 530 -12.46 7.71 11.05
N PHE A 531 -13.00 7.37 12.23
CA PHE A 531 -14.05 6.36 12.35
C PHE A 531 -15.36 6.81 11.67
N ASN A 532 -15.69 8.11 11.73
CA ASN A 532 -16.81 8.66 10.98
C ASN A 532 -16.61 8.60 9.47
N HIS A 533 -15.40 8.87 8.98
CA HIS A 533 -15.08 8.77 7.56
C HIS A 533 -15.25 7.33 7.06
N TRP A 534 -14.86 6.32 7.85
CA TRP A 534 -15.17 4.93 7.52
C TRP A 534 -16.68 4.68 7.34
N LYS A 535 -17.56 5.25 8.16
CA LYS A 535 -19.02 5.16 7.98
C LYS A 535 -19.52 5.83 6.68
N GLU A 536 -18.77 6.77 6.13
CA GLU A 536 -19.08 7.43 4.84
C GLU A 536 -18.56 6.67 3.62
N VAL A 537 -17.41 6.00 3.77
CA VAL A 537 -16.79 5.20 2.70
C VAL A 537 -17.48 3.85 2.53
N LEU A 538 -17.72 3.11 3.62
CA LEU A 538 -18.22 1.74 3.57
C LEU A 538 -19.51 1.58 2.74
N PRO A 539 -20.50 2.48 2.82
CA PRO A 539 -21.67 2.46 1.94
C PRO A 539 -21.32 2.45 0.45
N LYS A 540 -20.27 3.17 0.04
CA LYS A 540 -19.89 3.33 -1.37
C LYS A 540 -19.15 2.11 -1.93
N ILE A 541 -18.49 1.34 -1.07
CA ILE A 541 -17.59 0.24 -1.48
C ILE A 541 -18.12 -1.15 -1.13
N ILE A 542 -19.25 -1.25 -0.42
CA ILE A 542 -19.83 -2.52 0.01
C ILE A 542 -21.18 -2.77 -0.67
N ASN A 543 -21.29 -3.91 -1.34
CA ASN A 543 -22.55 -4.41 -1.84
C ASN A 543 -23.33 -5.12 -0.72
N LYS A 544 -24.63 -4.81 -0.60
CA LYS A 544 -25.51 -5.40 0.42
C LYS A 544 -25.65 -6.92 0.31
N ASN A 545 -25.51 -7.49 -0.88
CA ASN A 545 -25.65 -8.92 -1.15
C ASN A 545 -24.35 -9.73 -1.04
N TRP A 546 -23.21 -9.09 -0.78
CA TRP A 546 -21.95 -9.81 -0.63
C TRP A 546 -21.89 -10.60 0.68
N GLU A 547 -21.31 -11.79 0.60
CA GLU A 547 -20.89 -12.57 1.76
C GLU A 547 -19.77 -11.86 2.53
N THR A 548 -19.60 -12.23 3.81
CA THR A 548 -18.63 -11.63 4.73
C THR A 548 -17.21 -11.60 4.17
N LYS A 549 -16.74 -12.69 3.56
CA LYS A 549 -15.39 -12.73 2.97
C LYS A 549 -15.22 -11.73 1.84
N THR A 550 -16.20 -11.61 0.95
CA THR A 550 -16.17 -10.66 -0.17
C THR A 550 -16.18 -9.22 0.34
N LYS A 551 -16.96 -8.92 1.40
CA LYS A 551 -16.92 -7.61 2.07
C LYS A 551 -15.53 -7.32 2.63
N ILE A 552 -14.91 -8.28 3.32
CA ILE A 552 -13.55 -8.13 3.87
C ILE A 552 -12.53 -7.90 2.75
N LYS A 553 -12.60 -8.64 1.63
CA LYS A 553 -11.71 -8.44 0.46
C LYS A 553 -11.86 -7.04 -0.13
N ALA A 554 -13.09 -6.54 -0.26
CA ALA A 554 -13.32 -5.18 -0.75
C ALA A 554 -12.73 -4.11 0.18
N VAL A 555 -12.89 -4.27 1.50
CA VAL A 555 -12.25 -3.39 2.50
C VAL A 555 -10.72 -3.47 2.40
N ALA A 556 -10.16 -4.67 2.33
CA ALA A 556 -8.71 -4.88 2.21
C ALA A 556 -8.14 -4.20 0.97
N TYR A 557 -8.82 -4.31 -0.17
CA TYR A 557 -8.44 -3.65 -1.41
C TYR A 557 -8.53 -2.13 -1.29
N TYR A 558 -9.61 -1.62 -0.72
CA TYR A 558 -9.75 -0.18 -0.45
C TYR A 558 -8.60 0.33 0.41
N ILE A 559 -8.23 -0.41 1.46
CA ILE A 559 -7.10 -0.04 2.31
C ILE A 559 -5.83 0.02 1.47
N ALA A 560 -5.42 -1.09 0.84
CA ALA A 560 -4.17 -1.18 0.10
C ALA A 560 -4.04 -0.13 -1.04
N THR A 561 -5.14 0.17 -1.71
CA THR A 561 -5.15 1.19 -2.79
C THR A 561 -5.22 2.63 -2.29
N ASN A 562 -5.43 2.84 -0.99
CA ASN A 562 -5.45 4.14 -0.33
C ASN A 562 -4.40 4.24 0.79
N SER A 563 -3.41 3.35 0.81
CA SER A 563 -2.32 3.34 1.80
C SER A 563 -0.98 2.99 1.19
N LEU A 564 0.10 3.55 1.71
CA LEU A 564 1.44 3.22 1.25
C LEU A 564 2.25 2.67 2.41
N TYR A 565 2.70 1.42 2.30
CA TYR A 565 3.59 0.85 3.29
C TYR A 565 5.01 1.39 3.09
N LEU A 566 5.56 1.93 4.16
CA LEU A 566 6.88 2.56 4.18
C LEU A 566 7.70 2.06 5.35
N SER A 567 8.95 1.74 5.09
CA SER A 567 9.93 1.35 6.11
C SER A 567 11.20 2.19 6.03
N PRO A 568 11.14 3.53 6.15
CA PRO A 568 12.35 4.35 6.15
C PRO A 568 13.18 4.06 7.41
N GLU A 569 14.50 3.89 7.24
CA GLU A 569 15.44 3.54 8.32
C GLU A 569 15.45 4.58 9.47
N GLU A 570 15.13 5.86 9.22
CA GLU A 570 15.16 6.92 10.25
C GLU A 570 14.10 8.03 10.05
N LYS A 571 12.80 7.71 10.00
CA LYS A 571 11.76 8.77 9.98
C LYS A 571 10.59 8.43 10.90
N ASN A 572 10.33 9.31 11.87
CA ASN A 572 9.23 9.16 12.84
C ASN A 572 7.89 9.71 12.32
N PHE A 573 7.91 10.52 11.25
CA PHE A 573 6.79 11.33 10.80
C PHE A 573 6.64 11.26 9.27
N ASN A 574 5.40 11.21 8.80
CA ASN A 574 5.00 11.38 7.40
C ASN A 574 4.90 12.88 7.04
N TYR A 575 4.58 13.24 5.79
CA TYR A 575 4.43 14.64 5.36
C TYR A 575 3.50 15.44 6.28
N ASN A 576 2.39 14.85 6.70
CA ASN A 576 1.42 15.55 7.53
C ASN A 576 1.78 15.64 9.03
N GLY A 577 2.84 14.96 9.48
CA GLY A 577 3.28 14.99 10.88
C GLY A 577 2.61 14.00 11.83
N TYR A 578 1.80 13.08 11.32
CA TYR A 578 1.04 12.11 12.12
C TYR A 578 1.82 10.84 12.43
N GLY A 579 2.91 10.61 11.69
CA GLY A 579 3.72 9.40 11.81
C GLY A 579 3.08 8.18 11.17
N PHE A 580 3.92 7.20 10.88
CA PHE A 580 3.58 6.04 10.07
C PHE A 580 2.64 5.05 10.76
N TYR A 581 2.45 5.14 12.07
CA TYR A 581 1.58 4.21 12.80
C TYR A 581 0.14 4.72 12.96
N ASN A 582 -0.12 5.96 12.56
CA ASN A 582 -1.41 6.59 12.78
C ASN A 582 -2.42 6.16 11.70
N PRO A 583 -3.50 5.42 12.04
CA PRO A 583 -4.43 4.92 11.05
C PRO A 583 -5.24 6.01 10.34
N THR A 584 -5.30 7.23 10.89
CA THR A 584 -6.11 8.33 10.32
C THR A 584 -5.59 8.79 8.95
N GLN A 585 -4.34 8.48 8.62
CA GLN A 585 -3.66 8.99 7.43
C GLN A 585 -4.23 8.47 6.12
N ILE A 586 -4.88 7.30 6.13
CA ILE A 586 -5.54 6.70 4.96
C ILE A 586 -6.52 7.64 4.23
N PHE A 587 -7.09 8.61 4.95
CA PHE A 587 -8.06 9.58 4.40
C PHE A 587 -7.47 10.97 4.17
N THR A 588 -6.15 11.09 4.24
CA THR A 588 -5.43 12.35 4.02
C THR A 588 -4.78 12.35 2.64
N ASN A 589 -4.18 13.47 2.28
CA ASN A 589 -3.36 13.58 1.07
C ASN A 589 -2.02 12.84 1.15
N ASP A 590 -1.65 12.33 2.33
CA ASP A 590 -0.40 11.59 2.57
C ASP A 590 -0.68 10.28 3.33
N PRO A 591 -1.09 9.22 2.61
CA PRO A 591 -1.61 8.00 3.23
C PRO A 591 -0.52 6.99 3.65
N GLU A 592 0.64 7.47 4.09
CA GLU A 592 1.71 6.61 4.60
C GLU A 592 1.29 5.97 5.93
N ILE A 593 1.17 4.65 5.95
CA ILE A 593 0.86 3.88 7.16
C ILE A 593 1.68 2.58 7.24
N GLN A 594 1.88 2.07 8.46
CA GLN A 594 2.57 0.83 8.79
C GLN A 594 1.62 -0.20 9.39
N CYS A 595 2.15 -1.35 9.81
CA CYS A 595 1.39 -2.54 10.21
C CYS A 595 0.26 -2.27 11.20
N VAL A 596 0.49 -1.41 12.20
CA VAL A 596 -0.54 -0.98 13.14
C VAL A 596 -1.64 -0.17 12.44
N GLY A 597 -1.28 0.77 11.57
CA GLY A 597 -2.21 1.58 10.79
C GLY A 597 -3.09 0.74 9.86
N TYR A 598 -2.52 -0.25 9.16
CA TYR A 598 -3.30 -1.23 8.38
C TYR A 598 -4.27 -2.00 9.26
N SER A 599 -3.76 -2.52 10.39
CA SER A 599 -4.54 -3.39 11.27
C SER A 599 -5.70 -2.66 11.93
N MET A 600 -5.49 -1.39 12.34
CA MET A 600 -6.53 -0.55 12.89
C MET A 600 -7.55 -0.12 11.85
N ASN A 601 -7.15 0.16 10.61
CA ASN A 601 -8.07 0.47 9.52
C ASN A 601 -8.98 -0.70 9.17
N LEU A 602 -8.43 -1.91 9.06
CA LEU A 602 -9.24 -3.10 8.83
C LEU A 602 -10.16 -3.35 10.04
N ALA A 603 -9.65 -3.27 11.26
CA ALA A 603 -10.47 -3.47 12.46
C ALA A 603 -11.60 -2.44 12.59
N ALA A 604 -11.35 -1.16 12.30
CA ALA A 604 -12.39 -0.12 12.31
C ALA A 604 -13.49 -0.40 11.30
N ALA A 605 -13.12 -0.66 10.05
CA ALA A 605 -14.04 -0.94 8.98
C ALA A 605 -14.91 -2.17 9.28
N LEU A 606 -14.29 -3.27 9.75
CA LEU A 606 -15.02 -4.50 10.08
C LEU A 606 -15.88 -4.36 11.34
N THR A 607 -15.42 -3.59 12.33
CA THR A 607 -16.22 -3.24 13.52
C THR A 607 -17.50 -2.50 13.11
N ILE A 608 -17.40 -1.52 12.21
CA ILE A 608 -18.55 -0.76 11.69
C ILE A 608 -19.52 -1.67 10.91
N LEU A 609 -19.00 -2.69 10.23
CA LEU A 609 -19.79 -3.69 9.52
C LEU A 609 -20.34 -4.81 10.44
N ASN A 610 -20.13 -4.73 11.76
CA ASN A 610 -20.46 -5.78 12.74
C ASN A 610 -19.83 -7.15 12.41
N ILE A 611 -18.64 -7.14 11.80
CA ILE A 611 -17.84 -8.33 11.49
C ILE A 611 -16.81 -8.52 12.62
N PRO A 612 -16.80 -9.68 13.32
CA PRO A 612 -15.88 -9.89 14.43
C PRO A 612 -14.43 -9.82 13.98
N VAL A 613 -13.66 -8.96 14.63
CA VAL A 613 -12.27 -8.67 14.28
C VAL A 613 -11.50 -8.35 15.54
N ARG A 614 -10.23 -8.76 15.58
CA ARG A 614 -9.28 -8.32 16.59
C ARG A 614 -7.95 -7.97 15.96
N ILE A 615 -7.16 -7.17 16.65
CA ILE A 615 -5.79 -6.85 16.28
C ILE A 615 -4.87 -7.70 17.15
N LEU A 616 -3.86 -8.30 16.55
CA LEU A 616 -2.83 -9.05 17.24
C LEU A 616 -1.48 -8.45 16.91
N GLY A 617 -0.52 -8.67 17.80
CA GLY A 617 0.86 -8.27 17.60
C GLY A 617 1.84 -9.31 18.11
N GLY A 618 3.10 -9.10 17.76
CA GLY A 618 4.22 -9.78 18.39
C GLY A 618 5.43 -9.96 17.49
N PRO A 619 6.45 -10.68 17.98
CA PRO A 619 7.74 -10.74 17.32
C PRO A 619 7.73 -11.69 16.12
N ILE A 620 8.67 -11.45 15.22
CA ILE A 620 8.90 -12.25 14.01
C ILE A 620 10.13 -13.16 14.21
N VAL A 621 10.04 -14.40 13.73
CA VAL A 621 11.04 -15.48 13.94
C VAL A 621 12.03 -15.63 12.77
N ILE A 622 11.98 -14.74 11.76
CA ILE A 622 12.90 -14.73 10.61
C ILE A 622 13.89 -13.56 10.66
N ASP A 623 15.00 -13.68 9.93
CA ASP A 623 16.03 -12.65 9.80
C ASP A 623 15.41 -11.33 9.31
N ALA A 624 15.62 -10.24 10.08
CA ALA A 624 14.91 -8.96 10.00
C ALA A 624 15.19 -8.12 8.75
N SER A 625 15.83 -8.71 7.73
CA SER A 625 16.19 -8.04 6.46
C SER A 625 15.00 -7.73 5.55
N ARG A 626 13.76 -8.00 5.96
CA ARG A 626 12.54 -7.78 5.15
C ARG A 626 11.40 -7.17 5.97
N ALA A 627 10.84 -6.07 5.48
CA ALA A 627 9.58 -5.37 5.84
C ALA A 627 9.34 -4.93 7.30
N THR A 628 10.10 -5.42 8.29
CA THR A 628 9.97 -5.03 9.71
C THR A 628 11.34 -4.74 10.32
N PRO A 629 11.77 -3.46 10.35
CA PRO A 629 13.10 -3.08 10.83
C PRO A 629 13.32 -3.35 12.34
N ASN A 630 12.24 -3.56 13.11
CA ASN A 630 12.29 -3.68 14.57
C ASN A 630 11.99 -5.10 15.10
N GLY A 631 11.75 -6.09 14.22
CA GLY A 631 11.46 -7.48 14.62
C GLY A 631 10.06 -7.72 15.22
N TYR A 632 9.15 -6.75 15.15
CA TYR A 632 7.75 -6.85 15.60
C TYR A 632 6.77 -6.53 14.47
N HIS A 633 5.57 -7.11 14.56
CA HIS A 633 4.51 -6.92 13.57
C HIS A 633 3.12 -6.88 14.19
N ALA A 634 2.17 -6.27 13.47
CA ALA A 634 0.76 -6.26 13.80
C ALA A 634 -0.08 -6.78 12.62
N TRP A 635 -1.09 -7.58 12.92
CA TRP A 635 -2.03 -8.12 11.93
C TRP A 635 -3.43 -8.23 12.54
N ASN A 636 -4.42 -8.62 11.74
CA ASN A 636 -5.78 -8.87 12.23
C ASN A 636 -6.09 -10.35 12.27
N GLU A 637 -7.02 -10.72 13.13
CA GLU A 637 -7.81 -11.93 12.93
C GLU A 637 -9.28 -11.59 12.76
N VAL A 638 -9.93 -12.33 11.87
CA VAL A 638 -11.36 -12.21 11.58
C VAL A 638 -12.04 -13.55 11.77
N PHE A 639 -13.27 -13.53 12.30
CA PHE A 639 -14.05 -14.77 12.46
C PHE A 639 -14.85 -15.06 11.19
N VAL A 640 -14.41 -16.05 10.42
CA VAL A 640 -15.03 -16.47 9.16
C VAL A 640 -14.95 -18.00 9.02
N ASP A 641 -15.91 -18.60 8.34
CA ASP A 641 -16.02 -20.08 8.23
C ASP A 641 -16.03 -20.82 9.58
N GLY A 642 -16.57 -20.20 10.63
CA GLY A 642 -16.65 -20.80 11.96
C GLY A 642 -15.34 -20.84 12.74
N ARG A 643 -14.27 -20.16 12.29
CA ARG A 643 -12.99 -20.07 13.00
C ARG A 643 -12.29 -18.73 12.79
N TRP A 644 -11.27 -18.46 13.60
CA TRP A 644 -10.43 -17.28 13.45
C TRP A 644 -9.38 -17.49 12.36
N LYS A 645 -9.33 -16.57 11.40
CA LYS A 645 -8.31 -16.55 10.35
C LYS A 645 -7.52 -15.25 10.42
N ALA A 646 -6.21 -15.35 10.21
CA ALA A 646 -5.32 -14.20 10.18
C ALA A 646 -5.41 -13.47 8.82
N ILE A 647 -5.37 -12.14 8.87
CA ILE A 647 -5.21 -11.26 7.71
C ILE A 647 -4.04 -10.33 8.02
N ASN A 648 -2.99 -10.44 7.20
CA ASN A 648 -1.80 -9.61 7.32
C ASN A 648 -1.71 -8.66 6.11
N LEU A 649 -2.45 -7.54 6.15
CA LEU A 649 -2.52 -6.62 5.02
C LEU A 649 -1.15 -6.04 4.63
N THR A 650 -0.28 -5.77 5.58
CA THR A 650 1.08 -5.28 5.29
C THR A 650 1.92 -6.22 4.43
N TRP A 651 1.70 -7.54 4.56
CA TRP A 651 2.37 -8.53 3.71
C TRP A 651 1.60 -8.84 2.43
N PHE A 652 0.40 -8.30 2.25
CA PHE A 652 -0.36 -8.39 1.02
C PHE A 652 -0.25 -7.10 0.19
N ASP A 653 0.02 -5.98 0.85
CA ASP A 653 0.38 -4.67 0.31
C ASP A 653 1.91 -4.53 0.37
N TYR A 654 2.58 -5.31 -0.48
CA TYR A 654 4.04 -5.36 -0.48
C TYR A 654 4.66 -4.09 -1.05
N ASP A 655 5.79 -3.70 -0.46
CA ASP A 655 6.75 -2.80 -1.09
C ASP A 655 7.18 -3.33 -2.48
N GLU A 656 7.09 -2.45 -3.47
CA GLU A 656 7.45 -2.68 -4.86
C GLU A 656 8.98 -2.83 -5.06
N ASN A 657 9.79 -2.54 -4.03
CA ASN A 657 11.24 -2.71 -4.02
C ASN A 657 11.74 -4.17 -4.10
N SER A 658 10.86 -5.17 -4.21
CA SER A 658 11.30 -6.54 -4.43
C SER A 658 11.83 -6.74 -5.87
N TYR A 659 12.93 -7.48 -6.05
CA TYR A 659 13.50 -7.91 -7.35
C TYR A 659 12.54 -8.70 -8.28
N ILE A 660 11.28 -8.86 -7.88
CA ILE A 660 10.21 -9.41 -8.70
C ILE A 660 9.41 -8.20 -9.19
N PRO A 661 9.23 -7.98 -10.50
CA PRO A 661 8.31 -6.94 -11.00
C PRO A 661 6.90 -7.27 -10.52
N LYS A 662 6.51 -6.74 -9.36
CA LYS A 662 5.18 -6.90 -8.79
C LYS A 662 4.22 -5.99 -9.55
N THR A 663 3.01 -6.49 -9.76
CA THR A 663 2.00 -5.92 -10.67
C THR A 663 0.64 -5.84 -9.98
N PHE A 664 0.64 -5.41 -8.72
CA PHE A 664 -0.54 -5.39 -7.85
C PHE A 664 -0.33 -4.46 -6.65
N GLU A 665 -1.37 -3.73 -6.22
CA GLU A 665 -1.38 -3.06 -4.89
C GLU A 665 -1.73 -4.04 -3.76
N LEU A 666 -2.65 -4.98 -4.01
CA LEU A 666 -3.04 -6.01 -3.06
C LEU A 666 -2.83 -7.37 -3.69
N LYS A 667 -2.09 -8.24 -3.01
CA LYS A 667 -1.81 -9.60 -3.45
C LYS A 667 -3.06 -10.48 -3.52
N ASP A 668 -3.70 -10.54 -4.67
CA ASP A 668 -4.99 -11.23 -4.91
C ASP A 668 -4.85 -12.65 -5.46
N ASP A 669 -3.64 -13.04 -5.88
CA ASP A 669 -3.27 -14.39 -6.31
C ASP A 669 -3.13 -15.39 -5.15
N LYS A 670 -3.08 -14.90 -3.91
CA LYS A 670 -3.04 -15.71 -2.69
C LYS A 670 -4.29 -15.53 -1.86
N ASP A 671 -4.59 -16.53 -1.05
CA ASP A 671 -5.68 -16.42 -0.09
C ASP A 671 -5.33 -15.38 0.98
N LEU A 672 -6.13 -14.32 1.04
CA LEU A 672 -6.06 -13.28 2.07
C LEU A 672 -6.31 -13.85 3.47
N PHE A 673 -7.11 -14.92 3.57
CA PHE A 673 -7.55 -15.51 4.81
C PHE A 673 -6.62 -16.66 5.23
N LEU A 674 -5.60 -16.33 6.01
CA LEU A 674 -4.59 -17.29 6.43
C LEU A 674 -5.06 -18.10 7.64
N GLU A 675 -4.87 -19.42 7.57
CA GLU A 675 -4.97 -20.26 8.77
C GLU A 675 -3.80 -19.93 9.73
N ARG A 676 -4.03 -20.01 11.05
CA ARG A 676 -3.00 -19.68 12.06
C ARG A 676 -1.77 -20.59 12.00
N ASN A 677 -1.93 -21.81 11.51
CA ASN A 677 -0.85 -22.78 11.30
C ASN A 677 -0.22 -22.72 9.90
N SER A 678 -0.64 -21.78 9.05
CA SER A 678 -0.05 -21.61 7.71
C SER A 678 1.44 -21.31 7.78
N GLU A 679 2.17 -21.64 6.72
CA GLU A 679 3.62 -21.38 6.63
C GLU A 679 3.96 -19.90 6.88
N HIS A 680 3.11 -19.00 6.40
CA HIS A 680 3.26 -17.56 6.65
C HIS A 680 3.11 -17.23 8.14
N MET A 681 2.01 -17.66 8.78
CA MET A 681 1.75 -17.34 10.17
C MET A 681 2.71 -18.01 11.16
N ASN A 682 3.34 -19.13 10.77
CA ASN A 682 4.37 -19.81 11.55
C ASN A 682 5.62 -18.96 11.82
N GLN A 683 5.79 -17.84 11.10
CA GLN A 683 6.89 -16.89 11.27
C GLN A 683 6.59 -15.83 12.34
N PHE A 684 5.36 -15.74 12.83
CA PHE A 684 4.95 -14.76 13.83
C PHE A 684 4.70 -15.46 15.17
N ARG A 685 4.92 -14.75 16.27
CA ARG A 685 4.52 -15.18 17.61
C ARG A 685 3.64 -14.12 18.24
N LEU A 686 2.72 -14.57 19.07
CA LEU A 686 1.80 -13.70 19.81
C LEU A 686 2.52 -13.01 20.96
N ASP A 687 2.52 -11.69 21.00
CA ASP A 687 2.88 -10.92 22.20
C ASP A 687 2.03 -11.33 23.41
N LEU A 688 2.40 -10.86 24.60
CA LEU A 688 1.78 -11.28 25.85
C LEU A 688 0.24 -11.16 25.84
N GLY A 689 -0.29 -10.00 25.45
CA GLY A 689 -1.74 -9.77 25.41
C GLY A 689 -2.45 -10.61 24.34
N SER A 690 -1.86 -10.73 23.16
CA SER A 690 -2.38 -11.56 22.06
C SER A 690 -2.38 -13.05 22.44
N TYR A 691 -1.34 -13.51 23.15
CA TYR A 691 -1.20 -14.87 23.66
C TYR A 691 -2.28 -15.17 24.70
N GLU A 692 -2.41 -14.30 25.71
CA GLU A 692 -3.40 -14.45 26.79
C GLU A 692 -4.82 -14.53 26.22
N THR A 693 -5.20 -13.54 25.39
CA THR A 693 -6.56 -13.51 24.81
C THR A 693 -6.86 -14.68 23.90
N THR A 694 -5.88 -15.15 23.12
CA THR A 694 -6.06 -16.31 22.23
C THR A 694 -6.38 -17.57 23.04
N LEU A 695 -5.64 -17.80 24.13
CA LEU A 695 -5.83 -18.97 24.98
C LEU A 695 -7.11 -18.91 25.82
N MET A 696 -7.54 -17.71 26.22
CA MET A 696 -8.74 -17.54 27.04
C MET A 696 -10.01 -17.58 26.19
N TYR A 697 -10.05 -16.80 25.11
CA TYR A 697 -11.31 -16.45 24.44
C TYR A 697 -11.42 -16.93 23.00
N PHE A 698 -10.29 -17.08 22.30
CA PHE A 698 -10.30 -17.16 20.84
C PHE A 698 -9.56 -18.38 20.30
N LYS A 699 -9.65 -19.50 21.01
CA LYS A 699 -9.09 -20.77 20.52
C LYS A 699 -9.76 -21.25 19.26
N ASN A 700 -8.96 -21.77 18.35
CA ASN A 700 -9.41 -22.56 17.23
C ASN A 700 -9.35 -24.07 17.55
N PRO A 701 -9.96 -24.93 16.72
CA PRO A 701 -9.60 -26.34 16.69
C PRO A 701 -8.08 -26.51 16.49
N LYS A 702 -7.51 -27.56 17.09
CA LYS A 702 -6.05 -27.75 17.20
C LYS A 702 -5.35 -27.78 15.84
N GLU A 703 -6.01 -28.32 14.82
CA GLU A 703 -5.55 -28.41 13.44
C GLU A 703 -5.54 -27.06 12.68
N TYR A 704 -6.11 -26.00 13.25
CA TYR A 704 -6.12 -24.63 12.72
C TYR A 704 -5.49 -23.61 13.68
N GLU A 705 -4.81 -24.08 14.72
CA GLU A 705 -4.24 -23.23 15.78
C GLU A 705 -2.77 -22.89 15.52
N TYR A 706 -2.29 -21.78 16.08
CA TYR A 706 -0.88 -21.40 15.99
C TYR A 706 0.05 -22.55 16.38
N LYS A 707 1.08 -22.78 15.56
CA LYS A 707 2.06 -23.84 15.81
C LYS A 707 2.74 -23.65 17.16
N ASN A 708 2.76 -24.73 17.95
CA ASN A 708 3.32 -24.79 19.30
C ASN A 708 2.62 -23.90 20.34
N LEU A 709 1.47 -23.29 20.00
CA LEU A 709 0.65 -22.63 21.01
C LEU A 709 0.13 -23.70 21.99
N PRO A 710 0.29 -23.50 23.30
CA PRO A 710 -0.12 -24.50 24.27
C PRO A 710 -1.63 -24.54 24.48
N ASP A 711 -2.12 -25.58 25.16
CA ASP A 711 -3.55 -25.77 25.41
C ASP A 711 -4.11 -24.92 26.56
N ASN A 712 -3.32 -24.15 27.30
CA ASN A 712 -3.80 -23.24 28.35
C ASN A 712 -2.74 -22.17 28.68
N ILE A 713 -3.18 -21.11 29.35
CA ILE A 713 -2.28 -20.10 29.93
C ILE A 713 -1.39 -20.74 30.97
#